data_AF-A0A540LFM5-F1
#
_entry.id   AF-A0A540LFM5-F1
#
_cell.length_a   1.000
_cell.length_b   1.000
_cell.length_c   1.000
_cell.angle_alpha   90.00
_cell.angle_beta   90.00
_cell.angle_gamma   90.00
#
_symmetry.space_group_name_H-M   'P 1'
#
loop_
_entity.id
_entity.type
_entity.pdbx_description
1 polymer ?
#
loop_
_entity_poly.entity_id
_entity_poly.type
_entity_poly.pdbx_seq_one_letter_code
_entity_poly.pdbx_strand_id
1 'polypeptide(L)'
;MQLLHRGFGLVLVLNSLLLLVSCQVQQPRASTRWLPAIATWYGNPEGDGSDGGACGYGSMVDVKPFRARVGAVNPVLFKSGEGCGACYKIKCLDQSICSRRPVTIIVTDECPGCSKGPAQFDLSGAAFGRMAMSGEGGLLRNQGELSVLYRRTPCKYPGKQIAFHVNEGKSHLSWKDLRMTDSADGSNANCDHSVIEVREEVERCEIEISDVGNQTLSGNKNNQDELLASLIETKLPQKLSEADPTCIFRVPNQLSRDNENAFVPQVVSIGPYHHGGKKLQAMEQIKLWNLQRLLDRKPTPDTSLVKFVKEIRSREEFLRSCYDEKIDHLSSDQFVEMMVVDGCFIIQVIRACMVNKDRDPYGVLSLPGMLSRVQNDLFLLENQLPWKVLDCLFNLTTSDKSSLHELTLDLTCEIMNNPIITYYLGYKFMAKLRTTWQFRHLLTNVRDLLVGSSTRNEDIEEMRYKYWTAIPSVTHLEEIGVQFQRAPLHKCLLNINFNFEKAVMEIPWMKIRANTESLFRNLIAYEQCSLMPHYILSYATMFNQLIKSTKDLDHLIQKGIIYTELSKEDTVLLFIRLCNGTECISFLYSKLANDVDRYSHCHWRRSWLAGIKRDYLYNPSSIWSVSNAVIIVIILTIIQIVYSVLAYYKQ
;
A
#
# COMPACT_ATOMS: atom_id res chain seq x y z
N MET A 1 10.84 -46.17 -49.71
CA MET A 1 11.26 -44.89 -49.06
C MET A 1 10.18 -43.79 -49.09
N GLN A 2 8.90 -44.09 -49.32
CA GLN A 2 7.79 -43.11 -49.25
C GLN A 2 6.76 -43.39 -48.13
N LEU A 3 6.82 -44.56 -47.47
CA LEU A 3 5.97 -44.89 -46.31
C LEU A 3 6.54 -44.38 -44.96
N LEU A 4 7.87 -44.22 -44.86
CA LEU A 4 8.54 -43.68 -43.67
C LEU A 4 8.34 -42.16 -43.49
N HIS A 5 8.06 -41.42 -44.57
CA HIS A 5 7.77 -39.99 -44.49
C HIS A 5 6.32 -39.68 -44.03
N ARG A 6 5.37 -40.60 -44.24
CA ARG A 6 3.98 -40.42 -43.78
C ARG A 6 3.80 -40.76 -42.29
N GLY A 7 4.61 -41.68 -41.75
CA GLY A 7 4.63 -42.00 -40.31
C GLY A 7 5.21 -40.86 -39.44
N PHE A 8 6.26 -40.19 -39.92
CA PHE A 8 6.86 -39.05 -39.21
C PHE A 8 5.93 -37.82 -39.16
N GLY A 9 5.14 -37.59 -40.22
CA GLY A 9 4.15 -36.52 -40.25
C GLY A 9 2.99 -36.73 -39.26
N LEU A 10 2.50 -37.96 -39.11
CA LEU A 10 1.40 -38.27 -38.19
C LEU A 10 1.82 -38.15 -36.71
N VAL A 11 3.05 -38.53 -36.38
CA VAL A 11 3.61 -38.44 -35.02
C VAL A 11 3.94 -37.00 -34.61
N LEU A 12 4.35 -36.15 -35.56
CA LEU A 12 4.51 -34.71 -35.34
C LEU A 12 3.17 -33.99 -35.19
N VAL A 13 2.15 -34.36 -35.98
CA VAL A 13 0.79 -33.80 -35.85
C VAL A 13 0.13 -34.23 -34.52
N LEU A 14 0.27 -35.49 -34.11
CA LEU A 14 -0.23 -35.97 -32.81
C LEU A 14 0.51 -35.36 -31.61
N ASN A 15 1.83 -35.13 -31.69
CA ASN A 15 2.56 -34.40 -30.64
C ASN A 15 2.23 -32.91 -30.60
N SER A 16 2.00 -32.27 -31.76
CA SER A 16 1.57 -30.87 -31.81
C SER A 16 0.12 -30.65 -31.35
N LEU A 17 -0.78 -31.64 -31.53
CA LEU A 17 -2.11 -31.63 -30.92
C LEU A 17 -2.10 -31.90 -29.41
N LEU A 18 -1.13 -32.67 -28.89
CA LEU A 18 -0.94 -32.85 -27.44
C LEU A 18 -0.31 -31.63 -26.76
N LEU A 19 0.49 -30.85 -27.48
CA LEU A 19 1.08 -29.59 -26.97
C LEU A 19 0.11 -28.40 -27.00
N LEU A 20 -0.97 -28.44 -27.78
CA LEU A 20 -2.00 -27.39 -27.82
C LEU A 20 -3.09 -27.54 -26.73
N VAL A 21 -3.09 -28.61 -25.92
CA VAL A 21 -4.04 -28.79 -24.81
C VAL A 21 -3.47 -28.32 -23.45
N SER A 22 -2.20 -27.90 -23.39
CA SER A 22 -1.56 -27.47 -22.14
C SER A 22 -1.31 -25.97 -22.09
N CYS A 23 -2.32 -25.16 -22.42
CA CYS A 23 -2.32 -23.74 -22.13
C CYS A 23 -3.68 -23.32 -21.58
N GLN A 24 -3.89 -23.55 -20.28
CA GLN A 24 -4.83 -22.75 -19.51
C GLN A 24 -4.03 -21.91 -18.51
N VAL A 25 -4.20 -20.61 -18.66
CA VAL A 25 -3.85 -19.55 -17.72
C VAL A 25 -4.07 -20.03 -16.28
N GLN A 26 -3.04 -19.93 -15.42
CA GLN A 26 -3.20 -20.14 -13.97
C GLN A 26 -4.02 -18.98 -13.38
N GLN A 27 -5.33 -19.09 -13.47
CA GLN A 27 -6.25 -18.63 -12.43
C GLN A 27 -6.06 -19.52 -11.18
N PRO A 28 -6.43 -19.07 -9.96
CA PRO A 28 -6.34 -19.90 -8.75
C PRO A 28 -6.98 -21.27 -9.03
N ARG A 29 -6.16 -22.32 -9.04
CA ARG A 29 -6.52 -23.66 -9.52
C ARG A 29 -7.87 -24.10 -8.92
N ALA A 30 -8.85 -24.30 -9.79
CA ALA A 30 -9.96 -25.20 -9.49
C ALA A 30 -9.35 -26.58 -9.19
N SER A 31 -9.56 -27.09 -7.99
CA SER A 31 -9.10 -28.44 -7.65
C SER A 31 -9.83 -29.44 -8.54
N THR A 32 -9.13 -30.16 -9.40
CA THR A 32 -9.69 -31.31 -10.13
C THR A 32 -9.95 -32.48 -9.18
N ARG A 33 -9.27 -32.50 -8.02
CA ARG A 33 -9.38 -33.51 -6.97
C ARG A 33 -10.63 -33.28 -6.12
N TRP A 34 -11.44 -34.32 -5.99
CA TRP A 34 -12.55 -34.40 -5.05
C TRP A 34 -12.03 -34.77 -3.66
N LEU A 35 -12.54 -34.09 -2.63
CA LEU A 35 -12.18 -34.29 -1.22
C LEU A 35 -13.40 -34.72 -0.42
N PRO A 36 -13.26 -35.56 0.62
CA PRO A 36 -14.37 -35.93 1.48
C PRO A 36 -14.82 -34.76 2.37
N ALA A 37 -16.13 -34.66 2.59
CA ALA A 37 -16.75 -33.74 3.53
C ALA A 37 -18.06 -34.32 4.06
N ILE A 38 -18.59 -33.68 5.11
CA ILE A 38 -19.93 -33.95 5.62
C ILE A 38 -20.85 -32.82 5.18
N ALA A 39 -22.07 -33.15 4.75
CA ALA A 39 -23.11 -32.18 4.45
C ALA A 39 -24.31 -32.37 5.38
N THR A 40 -24.77 -31.27 5.99
CA THR A 40 -26.04 -31.13 6.70
C THR A 40 -26.89 -30.05 6.02
N TRP A 41 -28.07 -29.77 6.54
CA TRP A 41 -28.88 -28.64 6.06
C TRP A 41 -29.62 -27.92 7.18
N TYR A 42 -29.96 -26.66 6.91
CA TYR A 42 -30.66 -25.77 7.83
C TYR A 42 -31.79 -24.99 7.14
N GLY A 43 -32.64 -24.39 7.97
CA GLY A 43 -33.74 -23.52 7.52
C GLY A 43 -34.95 -24.29 6.99
N ASN A 44 -35.72 -23.64 6.10
CA ASN A 44 -36.89 -24.25 5.49
C ASN A 44 -36.45 -25.34 4.47
N PRO A 45 -37.12 -26.51 4.41
CA PRO A 45 -36.80 -27.59 3.47
C PRO A 45 -36.67 -27.17 1.99
N GLU A 46 -37.42 -26.15 1.56
CA GLU A 46 -37.36 -25.59 0.21
C GLU A 46 -36.85 -24.14 0.20
N GLY A 47 -36.30 -23.67 1.33
CA GLY A 47 -35.75 -22.34 1.48
C GLY A 47 -34.29 -22.22 1.04
N ASP A 48 -33.89 -20.97 0.84
CA ASP A 48 -32.60 -20.57 0.27
C ASP A 48 -31.67 -19.99 1.34
N GLY A 49 -31.68 -20.55 2.55
CA GLY A 49 -30.83 -20.15 3.67
C GLY A 49 -31.40 -19.00 4.50
N SER A 50 -30.51 -18.20 5.11
CA SER A 50 -30.85 -17.06 6.00
C SER A 50 -30.31 -15.75 5.41
N ASP A 51 -31.06 -14.66 5.57
CA ASP A 51 -30.68 -13.29 5.21
C ASP A 51 -29.66 -12.68 6.20
N GLY A 52 -29.53 -13.25 7.39
CA GLY A 52 -28.57 -12.84 8.44
C GLY A 52 -27.18 -13.48 8.35
N GLY A 53 -26.79 -14.07 7.21
CA GLY A 53 -25.53 -14.82 7.11
C GLY A 53 -24.27 -13.96 7.29
N ALA A 54 -23.19 -14.56 7.81
CA ALA A 54 -21.92 -13.90 8.15
C ALA A 54 -21.22 -13.20 6.97
N CYS A 55 -21.52 -13.57 5.72
CA CYS A 55 -21.00 -12.88 4.53
C CYS A 55 -21.77 -11.59 4.18
N GLY A 56 -22.89 -11.31 4.84
CA GLY A 56 -23.63 -10.06 4.67
C GLY A 56 -24.31 -9.91 3.31
N TYR A 57 -24.74 -11.01 2.69
CA TYR A 57 -25.50 -10.98 1.43
C TYR A 57 -26.97 -10.58 1.60
N GLY A 58 -27.52 -10.56 2.84
CA GLY A 58 -28.88 -10.12 3.08
C GLY A 58 -29.91 -10.95 2.31
N SER A 59 -30.95 -10.28 1.80
CA SER A 59 -32.00 -10.89 0.98
C SER A 59 -31.52 -11.40 -0.39
N MET A 60 -30.27 -11.14 -0.81
CA MET A 60 -29.76 -11.61 -2.10
C MET A 60 -29.65 -13.15 -2.18
N VAL A 61 -29.67 -13.85 -1.05
CA VAL A 61 -29.58 -15.31 -1.01
C VAL A 61 -30.76 -16.02 -1.69
N ASP A 62 -31.94 -15.37 -1.75
CA ASP A 62 -33.18 -15.90 -2.33
C ASP A 62 -33.38 -15.50 -3.83
N VAL A 63 -32.45 -14.75 -4.41
CA VAL A 63 -32.51 -14.34 -5.83
C VAL A 63 -31.37 -14.94 -6.64
N LYS A 64 -31.54 -15.01 -7.97
CA LYS A 64 -30.48 -15.50 -8.86
C LYS A 64 -29.30 -14.51 -8.83
N PRO A 65 -28.04 -14.97 -8.72
CA PRO A 65 -27.58 -16.35 -8.96
C PRO A 65 -27.48 -17.26 -7.72
N PHE A 66 -27.79 -16.77 -6.52
CA PHE A 66 -27.63 -17.49 -5.25
C PHE A 66 -28.75 -18.51 -4.97
N ARG A 67 -29.96 -18.21 -5.42
CA ARG A 67 -31.17 -19.02 -5.21
C ARG A 67 -30.95 -20.53 -5.33
N ALA A 68 -31.22 -21.24 -4.25
CA ALA A 68 -31.10 -22.69 -4.07
C ALA A 68 -29.70 -23.25 -4.38
N ARG A 69 -28.69 -22.45 -4.05
CA ARG A 69 -27.26 -22.78 -4.17
C ARG A 69 -26.44 -22.23 -3.00
N VAL A 70 -27.05 -21.86 -1.88
CA VAL A 70 -26.31 -21.29 -0.74
C VAL A 70 -26.06 -22.30 0.36
N GLY A 71 -25.04 -22.05 1.17
CA GLY A 71 -24.74 -22.81 2.37
C GLY A 71 -23.71 -22.12 3.26
N ALA A 72 -23.76 -22.47 4.53
CA ALA A 72 -22.74 -22.17 5.53
C ALA A 72 -21.62 -23.22 5.48
N VAL A 73 -20.41 -22.82 5.85
CA VAL A 73 -19.28 -23.75 5.91
C VAL A 73 -18.55 -23.62 7.24
N ASN A 74 -17.84 -24.67 7.63
CA ASN A 74 -17.01 -24.65 8.84
C ASN A 74 -15.91 -23.58 8.77
N PRO A 75 -15.33 -23.17 9.92
CA PRO A 75 -14.31 -22.12 9.98
C PRO A 75 -13.10 -22.34 9.05
N VAL A 76 -12.74 -23.59 8.77
CA VAL A 76 -11.65 -23.98 7.87
C VAL A 76 -11.89 -23.52 6.42
N LEU A 77 -13.13 -23.61 5.95
CA LEU A 77 -13.54 -23.18 4.61
C LEU A 77 -13.99 -21.72 4.59
N PHE A 78 -14.55 -21.23 5.70
CA PHE A 78 -15.01 -19.84 5.84
C PHE A 78 -13.84 -18.85 5.92
N LYS A 79 -12.73 -19.24 6.56
CA LYS A 79 -11.48 -18.47 6.63
C LYS A 79 -11.69 -17.02 7.08
N SER A 80 -12.44 -16.82 8.16
CA SER A 80 -12.71 -15.48 8.72
C SER A 80 -13.29 -14.50 7.68
N GLY A 81 -14.13 -14.99 6.76
CA GLY A 81 -14.77 -14.20 5.71
C GLY A 81 -14.09 -14.24 4.34
N GLU A 82 -12.83 -14.70 4.23
CA GLU A 82 -12.17 -14.85 2.91
C GLU A 82 -12.84 -15.91 2.03
N GLY A 83 -13.57 -16.84 2.65
CA GLY A 83 -14.35 -17.87 1.96
C GLY A 83 -15.66 -17.35 1.36
N CYS A 84 -16.11 -16.14 1.70
CA CYS A 84 -17.37 -15.58 1.21
C CYS A 84 -17.39 -15.46 -0.31
N GLY A 85 -18.48 -15.93 -0.93
CA GLY A 85 -18.64 -15.95 -2.38
C GLY A 85 -17.89 -17.09 -3.08
N ALA A 86 -17.16 -17.95 -2.36
CA ALA A 86 -16.48 -19.10 -2.97
C ALA A 86 -17.49 -20.15 -3.46
N CYS A 87 -17.23 -20.71 -4.64
CA CYS A 87 -18.05 -21.79 -5.20
C CYS A 87 -17.43 -23.18 -5.04
N TYR A 88 -18.25 -24.14 -4.64
CA TYR A 88 -17.89 -25.54 -4.53
C TYR A 88 -18.85 -26.40 -5.32
N LYS A 89 -18.34 -27.47 -5.94
CA LYS A 89 -19.18 -28.57 -6.43
C LYS A 89 -19.26 -29.62 -5.35
N ILE A 90 -20.46 -30.04 -4.98
CA ILE A 90 -20.72 -31.10 -3.99
C ILE A 90 -21.41 -32.27 -4.69
N LYS A 91 -20.91 -33.48 -4.44
CA LYS A 91 -21.40 -34.74 -4.99
C LYS A 91 -21.76 -35.67 -3.84
N CYS A 92 -23.03 -36.02 -3.73
CA CYS A 92 -23.47 -37.07 -2.82
C CYS A 92 -23.05 -38.47 -3.34
N LEU A 93 -22.77 -39.38 -2.41
CA LEU A 93 -22.22 -40.71 -2.69
C LEU A 93 -23.25 -41.84 -2.69
N ASP A 94 -24.41 -41.64 -2.04
CA ASP A 94 -25.45 -42.67 -1.96
C ASP A 94 -26.20 -42.81 -3.30
N GLN A 95 -25.90 -43.87 -4.04
CA GLN A 95 -26.45 -44.10 -5.37
C GLN A 95 -27.94 -44.45 -5.36
N SER A 96 -28.52 -44.78 -4.21
CA SER A 96 -29.94 -45.15 -4.09
C SER A 96 -30.87 -43.93 -4.05
N ILE A 97 -30.39 -42.77 -3.60
CA ILE A 97 -31.19 -41.55 -3.42
C ILE A 97 -30.57 -40.33 -4.15
N CYS A 98 -29.25 -40.32 -4.37
CA CYS A 98 -28.56 -39.15 -4.92
C CYS A 98 -28.45 -39.13 -6.44
N SER A 99 -28.57 -37.91 -6.98
CA SER A 99 -28.32 -37.61 -8.38
C SER A 99 -26.84 -37.86 -8.73
N ARG A 100 -26.60 -38.33 -9.97
CA ARG A 100 -25.23 -38.49 -10.49
C ARG A 100 -24.52 -37.14 -10.74
N ARG A 101 -25.26 -36.03 -10.78
CA ARG A 101 -24.74 -34.69 -11.07
C ARG A 101 -24.40 -33.96 -9.77
N PRO A 102 -23.20 -33.34 -9.68
CA PRO A 102 -22.87 -32.52 -8.54
C PRO A 102 -23.62 -31.19 -8.58
N VAL A 103 -24.02 -30.70 -7.41
CA VAL A 103 -24.61 -29.37 -7.23
C VAL A 103 -23.51 -28.35 -7.01
N THR A 104 -23.74 -27.09 -7.41
CA THR A 104 -22.84 -25.98 -7.10
C THR A 104 -23.40 -25.20 -5.92
N ILE A 105 -22.58 -25.02 -4.90
CA ILE A 105 -22.86 -24.25 -3.69
C ILE A 105 -21.98 -23.01 -3.66
N ILE A 106 -22.54 -21.91 -3.20
CA ILE A 106 -21.91 -20.61 -2.98
C ILE A 106 -21.88 -20.39 -1.46
N VAL A 107 -20.71 -20.06 -0.92
CA VAL A 107 -20.56 -19.80 0.51
C VAL A 107 -21.13 -18.42 0.83
N THR A 108 -22.15 -18.38 1.68
CA THR A 108 -22.84 -17.15 2.08
C THR A 108 -22.86 -16.94 3.59
N ASP A 109 -22.36 -17.91 4.35
CA ASP A 109 -22.46 -17.90 5.82
C ASP A 109 -21.35 -18.76 6.45
N GLU A 110 -21.18 -18.61 7.76
CA GLU A 110 -20.31 -19.44 8.60
C GLU A 110 -21.16 -20.38 9.46
N CYS A 111 -20.72 -21.63 9.61
CA CYS A 111 -21.23 -22.55 10.62
C CYS A 111 -20.15 -22.81 11.68
N PRO A 112 -20.09 -22.03 12.78
CA PRO A 112 -19.08 -22.19 13.81
C PRO A 112 -19.17 -23.55 14.52
N GLY A 113 -20.37 -24.14 14.61
CA GLY A 113 -20.62 -25.45 15.24
C GLY A 113 -20.31 -26.68 14.37
N CYS A 114 -19.96 -26.47 13.10
CA CYS A 114 -19.71 -27.54 12.13
C CYS A 114 -18.27 -28.09 12.24
N SER A 115 -17.99 -28.82 13.32
CA SER A 115 -16.63 -29.32 13.64
C SER A 115 -16.37 -30.77 13.25
N LYS A 116 -17.28 -31.42 12.50
CA LYS A 116 -17.13 -32.83 12.12
C LYS A 116 -16.18 -32.94 10.92
N GLY A 117 -14.89 -33.07 11.21
CA GLY A 117 -13.84 -33.32 10.22
C GLY A 117 -13.26 -32.07 9.54
N PRO A 118 -12.40 -32.25 8.51
CA PRO A 118 -11.64 -31.15 7.91
C PRO A 118 -12.49 -30.20 7.05
N ALA A 119 -13.66 -30.66 6.58
CA ALA A 119 -14.60 -29.88 5.79
C ALA A 119 -16.04 -30.32 6.08
N GLN A 120 -16.88 -29.36 6.46
CA GLN A 120 -18.31 -29.57 6.67
C GLN A 120 -19.10 -28.43 6.03
N PHE A 121 -20.17 -28.80 5.33
CA PHE A 121 -21.10 -27.89 4.65
C PHE A 121 -22.46 -27.99 5.32
N ASP A 122 -23.02 -26.87 5.73
CA ASP A 122 -24.40 -26.79 6.22
C ASP A 122 -25.23 -26.05 5.18
N LEU A 123 -25.93 -26.81 4.34
CA LEU A 123 -26.55 -26.30 3.12
C LEU A 123 -27.95 -25.75 3.39
N SER A 124 -28.43 -24.85 2.53
CA SER A 124 -29.86 -24.54 2.49
C SER A 124 -30.69 -25.78 2.13
N GLY A 125 -31.91 -25.90 2.64
CA GLY A 125 -32.80 -27.04 2.36
C GLY A 125 -33.01 -27.29 0.86
N ALA A 126 -33.18 -26.22 0.07
CA ALA A 126 -33.31 -26.32 -1.38
C ALA A 126 -32.02 -26.82 -2.07
N ALA A 127 -30.85 -26.35 -1.62
CA ALA A 127 -29.57 -26.80 -2.17
C ALA A 127 -29.24 -28.25 -1.79
N PHE A 128 -29.59 -28.67 -0.57
CA PHE A 128 -29.43 -30.03 -0.10
C PHE A 128 -30.34 -31.00 -0.87
N GLY A 129 -31.62 -30.66 -1.01
CA GLY A 129 -32.59 -31.46 -1.76
C GLY A 129 -32.24 -31.65 -3.24
N ARG A 130 -31.60 -30.65 -3.87
CA ARG A 130 -31.11 -30.73 -5.26
C ARG A 130 -30.03 -31.78 -5.50
N MET A 131 -29.40 -32.32 -4.45
CA MET A 131 -28.47 -33.43 -4.58
C MET A 131 -29.18 -34.77 -4.82
N ALA A 132 -30.49 -34.85 -4.56
CA ALA A 132 -31.29 -36.06 -4.75
C ALA A 132 -31.65 -36.31 -6.23
N MET A 133 -32.12 -37.52 -6.53
CA MET A 133 -32.86 -37.76 -7.76
C MET A 133 -34.13 -36.88 -7.82
N SER A 134 -34.59 -36.56 -9.02
CA SER A 134 -35.75 -35.67 -9.20
C SER A 134 -36.97 -36.26 -8.49
N GLY A 135 -37.56 -35.49 -7.57
CA GLY A 135 -38.68 -35.92 -6.71
C GLY A 135 -38.28 -36.43 -5.33
N GLU A 136 -37.01 -36.81 -5.12
CA GLU A 136 -36.54 -37.48 -3.90
C GLU A 136 -35.88 -36.54 -2.87
N GLY A 137 -36.01 -35.22 -3.06
CA GLY A 137 -35.37 -34.22 -2.18
C GLY A 137 -35.80 -34.32 -0.72
N GLY A 138 -37.06 -34.69 -0.47
CA GLY A 138 -37.60 -34.93 0.87
C GLY A 138 -36.94 -36.12 1.56
N LEU A 139 -36.79 -37.25 0.86
CA LEU A 139 -36.14 -38.44 1.41
C LEU A 139 -34.67 -38.17 1.73
N LEU A 140 -33.98 -37.42 0.87
CA LEU A 140 -32.59 -37.06 1.12
C LEU A 140 -32.45 -36.17 2.36
N ARG A 141 -33.31 -35.14 2.50
CA ARG A 141 -33.32 -34.26 3.69
C ARG A 141 -33.62 -35.01 5.00
N ASN A 142 -34.44 -36.05 4.96
CA ASN A 142 -34.75 -36.89 6.12
C ASN A 142 -33.53 -37.70 6.63
N GLN A 143 -32.48 -37.88 5.82
CA GLN A 143 -31.22 -38.47 6.28
C GLN A 143 -30.46 -37.54 7.23
N GLY A 144 -30.70 -36.22 7.14
CA GLY A 144 -30.09 -35.19 7.98
C GLY A 144 -28.62 -34.92 7.66
N GLU A 145 -27.77 -35.93 7.79
CA GLU A 145 -26.32 -35.86 7.59
C GLU A 145 -25.86 -36.82 6.48
N LEU A 146 -25.06 -36.32 5.54
CA LEU A 146 -24.58 -37.07 4.39
C LEU A 146 -23.06 -37.02 4.25
N SER A 147 -22.46 -38.14 3.88
CA SER A 147 -21.10 -38.18 3.36
C SER A 147 -21.08 -37.72 1.90
N VAL A 148 -20.32 -36.66 1.62
CA VAL A 148 -20.23 -36.05 0.30
C VAL A 148 -18.78 -35.91 -0.15
N LEU A 149 -18.60 -35.71 -1.45
CA LEU A 149 -17.35 -35.25 -2.02
C LEU A 149 -17.50 -33.80 -2.48
N TYR A 150 -16.52 -32.96 -2.19
CA TYR A 150 -16.50 -31.58 -2.64
C TYR A 150 -15.24 -31.23 -3.43
N ARG A 151 -15.32 -30.17 -4.24
CA ARG A 151 -14.16 -29.53 -4.86
C ARG A 151 -14.43 -28.06 -5.13
N ARG A 152 -13.40 -27.22 -5.02
CA ARG A 152 -13.50 -25.79 -5.36
C ARG A 152 -13.63 -25.62 -6.87
N THR A 153 -14.59 -24.81 -7.31
CA THR A 153 -14.85 -24.51 -8.72
C THR A 153 -14.92 -23.00 -8.94
N PRO A 154 -14.57 -22.47 -10.12
CA PRO A 154 -14.87 -21.09 -10.44
C PRO A 154 -16.39 -20.87 -10.42
N CYS A 155 -16.82 -19.76 -9.82
CA CYS A 155 -18.20 -19.30 -9.90
C CYS A 155 -18.51 -18.87 -11.34
N LYS A 156 -19.73 -19.18 -11.80
CA LYS A 156 -20.17 -18.82 -13.16
C LYS A 156 -21.48 -18.06 -13.08
N TYR A 157 -21.40 -16.76 -13.37
CA TYR A 157 -22.54 -15.83 -13.37
C TYR A 157 -22.66 -15.19 -14.76
N PRO A 158 -23.21 -15.92 -15.75
CA PRO A 158 -23.30 -15.42 -17.12
C PRO A 158 -24.16 -14.15 -17.18
N GLY A 159 -23.63 -13.11 -17.82
CA GLY A 159 -24.33 -11.83 -18.00
C GLY A 159 -24.43 -10.97 -16.74
N LYS A 160 -23.59 -11.22 -15.71
CA LYS A 160 -23.56 -10.46 -14.46
C LYS A 160 -22.25 -9.70 -14.32
N GLN A 161 -22.34 -8.47 -13.82
CA GLN A 161 -21.19 -7.62 -13.51
C GLN A 161 -20.99 -7.56 -12.00
N ILE A 162 -19.75 -7.26 -11.60
CA ILE A 162 -19.41 -6.99 -10.21
C ILE A 162 -20.10 -5.68 -9.79
N ALA A 163 -20.93 -5.77 -8.76
CA ALA A 163 -21.57 -4.69 -8.03
C ALA A 163 -20.83 -4.42 -6.72
N PHE A 164 -20.96 -3.20 -6.23
CA PHE A 164 -20.44 -2.81 -4.93
C PHE A 164 -21.60 -2.35 -4.03
N HIS A 165 -21.71 -2.93 -2.85
CA HIS A 165 -22.69 -2.53 -1.84
C HIS A 165 -21.98 -1.76 -0.71
N VAL A 166 -22.51 -0.59 -0.38
CA VAL A 166 -22.02 0.28 0.71
C VAL A 166 -22.87 0.01 1.95
N ASN A 167 -22.25 -0.24 3.10
CA ASN A 167 -22.99 -0.46 4.34
C ASN A 167 -23.60 0.85 4.87
N GLU A 168 -24.86 0.82 5.33
CA GLU A 168 -25.55 1.99 5.87
C GLU A 168 -24.92 2.49 7.20
N GLY A 169 -24.89 3.82 7.39
CA GLY A 169 -24.59 4.47 8.67
C GLY A 169 -23.26 5.23 8.81
N LYS A 170 -22.53 5.56 7.73
CA LYS A 170 -21.27 6.32 7.83
C LYS A 170 -21.09 7.39 6.75
N SER A 171 -20.62 8.57 7.16
CA SER A 171 -20.40 9.77 6.34
C SER A 171 -19.07 9.80 5.56
N HIS A 172 -18.22 8.78 5.70
CA HIS A 172 -16.97 8.61 4.95
C HIS A 172 -16.77 7.14 4.55
N LEU A 173 -16.51 6.91 3.25
CA LEU A 173 -16.31 5.59 2.66
C LEU A 173 -14.85 5.14 2.80
N SER A 174 -14.60 4.07 3.56
CA SER A 174 -13.34 3.30 3.52
C SER A 174 -13.47 2.10 2.57
N TRP A 175 -12.37 1.59 2.02
CA TRP A 175 -12.36 0.36 1.21
C TRP A 175 -12.84 -0.88 1.99
N LYS A 176 -12.76 -0.84 3.33
CA LYS A 176 -13.32 -1.87 4.22
C LYS A 176 -14.85 -1.90 4.23
N ASP A 177 -15.49 -0.86 3.70
CA ASP A 177 -16.93 -0.68 3.69
C ASP A 177 -17.58 -1.08 2.35
N LEU A 178 -16.77 -1.40 1.33
CA LEU A 178 -17.20 -1.84 0.00
C LEU A 178 -17.33 -3.37 -0.04
N ARG A 179 -18.56 -3.88 -0.15
CA ARG A 179 -18.81 -5.30 -0.43
C ARG A 179 -18.93 -5.52 -1.92
N MET A 180 -18.19 -6.47 -2.47
CA MET A 180 -18.40 -6.92 -3.85
C MET A 180 -19.53 -7.94 -3.89
N THR A 181 -20.60 -7.62 -4.60
CA THR A 181 -21.72 -8.52 -4.89
C THR A 181 -21.88 -8.61 -6.41
N ASP A 182 -22.60 -9.57 -6.98
CA ASP A 182 -22.87 -9.55 -8.43
C ASP A 182 -24.24 -8.91 -8.67
N SER A 183 -24.32 -7.91 -9.56
CA SER A 183 -25.56 -7.14 -9.77
C SER A 183 -26.68 -8.01 -10.33
N ALA A 184 -27.77 -8.13 -9.61
CA ALA A 184 -28.95 -8.85 -10.05
C ALA A 184 -29.90 -7.97 -10.89
N ASP A 185 -29.44 -7.14 -11.83
CA ASP A 185 -30.36 -6.55 -12.83
C ASP A 185 -29.68 -5.99 -14.09
N GLY A 186 -30.43 -5.97 -15.20
CA GLY A 186 -30.10 -5.14 -16.37
C GLY A 186 -29.96 -5.87 -17.72
N SER A 187 -31.09 -6.18 -18.35
CA SER A 187 -31.21 -6.41 -19.78
C SER A 187 -30.90 -5.13 -20.58
N ASN A 188 -29.78 -5.10 -21.30
CA ASN A 188 -29.64 -4.67 -22.71
C ASN A 188 -28.17 -4.44 -23.03
N ALA A 189 -27.76 -4.97 -24.18
CA ALA A 189 -26.45 -4.77 -24.76
C ALA A 189 -26.32 -3.35 -25.32
N ASN A 190 -25.24 -2.65 -24.99
CA ASN A 190 -24.42 -2.01 -26.01
C ASN A 190 -23.00 -1.77 -25.47
N CYS A 191 -22.02 -2.03 -26.33
CA CYS A 191 -20.62 -1.68 -26.07
C CYS A 191 -20.44 -0.20 -26.37
N ASP A 192 -20.05 0.58 -25.37
CA ASP A 192 -19.20 1.75 -25.57
C ASP A 192 -18.50 2.12 -24.26
N HIS A 193 -17.28 2.65 -24.38
CA HIS A 193 -16.51 3.16 -23.26
C HIS A 193 -17.28 4.31 -22.60
N SER A 194 -17.86 4.09 -21.43
CA SER A 194 -18.46 5.15 -20.62
C SER A 194 -17.57 5.49 -19.43
N VAL A 195 -16.81 6.57 -19.59
CA VAL A 195 -16.33 7.44 -18.52
C VAL A 195 -17.52 7.81 -17.64
N ILE A 196 -17.43 7.61 -16.32
CA ILE A 196 -18.45 8.11 -15.40
C ILE A 196 -18.15 9.59 -15.12
N GLU A 197 -18.92 10.44 -15.77
CA GLU A 197 -19.13 11.84 -15.40
C GLU A 197 -20.03 11.85 -14.14
N VAL A 198 -19.52 12.34 -13.02
CA VAL A 198 -20.34 12.54 -11.81
C VAL A 198 -21.16 13.81 -12.04
N ARG A 199 -22.43 13.64 -12.43
CA ARG A 199 -23.42 14.71 -12.35
C ARG A 199 -23.98 14.75 -10.93
N GLU A 200 -23.75 15.86 -10.23
CA GLU A 200 -24.51 16.22 -9.04
C GLU A 200 -25.94 16.57 -9.48
N GLU A 201 -26.90 15.71 -9.18
CA GLU A 201 -28.30 16.14 -9.06
C GLU A 201 -28.58 16.44 -7.59
N VAL A 202 -28.58 17.73 -7.28
CA VAL A 202 -29.10 18.27 -6.01
C VAL A 202 -30.62 18.31 -6.15
N GLU A 203 -31.32 17.25 -5.75
CA GLU A 203 -32.75 17.35 -5.46
C GLU A 203 -32.94 18.01 -4.10
N ARG A 204 -33.29 19.29 -4.18
CA ARG A 204 -33.83 20.11 -3.10
C ARG A 204 -35.25 19.60 -2.79
N CYS A 205 -35.42 18.90 -1.68
CA CYS A 205 -36.75 18.77 -1.07
C CYS A 205 -37.02 20.00 -0.19
N GLU A 206 -37.68 21.00 -0.76
CA GLU A 206 -38.56 21.87 0.01
C GLU A 206 -39.80 21.05 0.38
N ILE A 207 -40.06 20.89 1.68
CA ILE A 207 -41.40 20.51 2.16
C ILE A 207 -41.87 21.61 3.11
N GLU A 208 -43.04 22.13 2.76
CA GLU A 208 -43.76 23.24 3.35
C GLU A 208 -44.07 23.05 4.84
N ILE A 209 -43.99 24.15 5.57
CA ILE A 209 -44.53 24.30 6.91
C ILE A 209 -46.06 24.30 6.81
N SER A 210 -46.72 23.39 7.53
CA SER A 210 -48.09 23.62 8.01
C SER A 210 -48.18 23.21 9.48
N ASP A 211 -48.40 24.21 10.32
CA ASP A 211 -48.80 24.07 11.72
C ASP A 211 -50.16 23.38 11.82
N VAL A 212 -50.30 22.36 12.67
CA VAL A 212 -51.38 22.27 13.67
C VAL A 212 -50.86 21.44 14.85
N GLY A 213 -50.87 22.06 16.04
CA GLY A 213 -50.40 21.44 17.27
C GLY A 213 -51.30 20.33 17.80
N ASN A 214 -50.70 19.45 18.60
CA ASN A 214 -51.32 18.99 19.82
C ASN A 214 -50.24 18.61 20.84
N GLN A 215 -50.23 19.35 21.94
CA GLN A 215 -49.43 19.06 23.12
C GLN A 215 -49.91 17.75 23.73
N THR A 216 -48.99 16.81 23.94
CA THR A 216 -49.11 15.85 25.04
C THR A 216 -47.77 15.76 25.75
N LEU A 217 -47.75 16.27 26.98
CA LEU A 217 -46.66 16.15 27.94
C LEU A 217 -46.37 14.67 28.20
N SER A 218 -45.27 14.17 27.66
CA SER A 218 -44.65 12.90 28.08
C SER A 218 -43.17 13.17 28.39
N GLY A 219 -42.88 13.20 29.70
CA GLY A 219 -41.58 13.18 30.37
C GLY A 219 -40.29 13.20 29.54
N ASN A 220 -39.62 14.36 29.54
CA ASN A 220 -38.24 14.56 30.02
C ASN A 220 -37.13 13.56 29.60
N LYS A 221 -37.13 13.10 28.35
CA LYS A 221 -35.94 12.49 27.69
C LYS A 221 -35.43 13.30 26.50
N ASN A 222 -36.33 13.92 25.73
CA ASN A 222 -35.96 14.66 24.51
C ASN A 222 -35.00 15.84 24.76
N ASN A 223 -35.06 16.47 25.94
CA ASN A 223 -34.20 17.61 26.28
C ASN A 223 -32.74 17.19 26.57
N GLN A 224 -32.50 15.93 26.98
CA GLN A 224 -31.14 15.42 27.18
C GLN A 224 -30.46 15.10 25.85
N ASP A 225 -31.21 14.53 24.91
CA ASP A 225 -30.70 14.19 23.58
C ASP A 225 -30.43 15.47 22.77
N GLU A 226 -31.27 16.51 22.89
CA GLU A 226 -31.04 17.84 22.28
C GLU A 226 -29.85 18.57 22.91
N LEU A 227 -29.70 18.53 24.23
CA LEU A 227 -28.50 19.05 24.91
C LEU A 227 -27.24 18.31 24.48
N LEU A 228 -27.29 16.98 24.39
CA LEU A 228 -26.18 16.17 23.93
C LEU A 228 -25.86 16.44 22.47
N ALA A 229 -26.87 16.59 21.62
CA ALA A 229 -26.71 16.96 20.21
C ALA A 229 -26.05 18.33 20.06
N SER A 230 -26.50 19.36 20.78
CA SER A 230 -25.86 20.69 20.78
C SER A 230 -24.42 20.65 21.32
N LEU A 231 -24.17 19.82 22.33
CA LEU A 231 -22.84 19.61 22.91
C LEU A 231 -21.93 18.78 21.98
N ILE A 232 -22.50 17.95 21.09
CA ILE A 232 -21.80 17.27 20.00
C ILE A 232 -21.57 18.25 18.85
N GLU A 233 -22.56 19.06 18.46
CA GLU A 233 -22.46 20.08 17.40
C GLU A 233 -21.40 21.13 17.71
N THR A 234 -21.29 21.57 18.97
CA THR A 234 -20.19 22.45 19.42
C THR A 234 -18.82 21.77 19.39
N LYS A 235 -18.77 20.43 19.37
CA LYS A 235 -17.55 19.62 19.20
C LYS A 235 -17.33 19.19 17.75
N LEU A 236 -18.32 19.32 16.86
CA LEU A 236 -18.17 18.99 15.46
C LEU A 236 -17.21 20.00 14.82
N PRO A 237 -16.24 19.53 14.02
CA PRO A 237 -15.35 20.44 13.31
C PRO A 237 -16.19 21.31 12.36
N GLN A 238 -15.94 22.62 12.38
CA GLN A 238 -16.52 23.52 11.39
C GLN A 238 -16.14 23.06 9.98
N LYS A 239 -17.04 23.27 9.02
CA LYS A 239 -16.85 22.92 7.60
C LYS A 239 -15.47 23.43 7.14
N LEU A 240 -14.58 22.53 6.73
CA LEU A 240 -13.27 22.91 6.18
C LEU A 240 -13.48 23.92 5.05
N SER A 241 -13.03 25.16 5.26
CA SER A 241 -13.04 26.21 4.24
C SER A 241 -11.61 26.72 4.06
N GLU A 242 -11.20 26.83 2.80
CA GLU A 242 -9.84 27.13 2.30
C GLU A 242 -8.73 26.22 2.84
N ALA A 243 -7.58 26.21 2.14
CA ALA A 243 -6.52 25.22 2.33
C ALA A 243 -6.09 25.13 3.80
N ASP A 244 -6.34 23.97 4.42
CA ASP A 244 -5.98 23.67 5.80
C ASP A 244 -4.49 24.04 6.06
N PRO A 245 -4.22 24.99 6.97
CA PRO A 245 -2.86 25.43 7.29
C PRO A 245 -2.08 24.39 8.08
N THR A 246 -2.74 23.34 8.58
CA THR A 246 -2.13 22.24 9.32
C THR A 246 -1.02 21.57 8.50
N CYS A 247 0.16 21.51 9.07
CA CYS A 247 1.34 20.89 8.46
C CYS A 247 2.32 20.29 9.46
N ILE A 248 2.16 20.54 10.75
CA ILE A 248 3.00 19.96 11.80
C ILE A 248 2.14 18.98 12.58
N PHE A 249 2.43 17.70 12.42
CA PHE A 249 1.61 16.61 12.94
C PHE A 249 2.28 15.90 14.12
N ARG A 250 1.48 15.40 15.06
CA ARG A 250 1.93 14.35 15.98
C ARG A 250 2.15 13.06 15.20
N VAL A 251 3.19 12.33 15.57
CA VAL A 251 3.51 11.06 14.91
C VAL A 251 2.53 9.99 15.40
N PRO A 252 1.80 9.30 14.50
CA PRO A 252 0.94 8.20 14.88
C PRO A 252 1.72 7.09 15.61
N ASN A 253 1.17 6.58 16.72
CA ASN A 253 1.80 5.54 17.55
C ASN A 253 2.21 4.28 16.77
N GLN A 254 1.51 3.97 15.68
CA GLN A 254 1.82 2.83 14.83
C GLN A 254 3.17 2.98 14.11
N LEU A 255 3.57 4.22 13.76
CA LEU A 255 4.83 4.52 13.07
C LEU A 255 6.02 4.60 14.03
N SER A 256 5.77 4.93 15.31
CA SER A 256 6.81 5.04 16.34
C SER A 256 7.17 3.71 17.02
N ARG A 257 6.30 2.70 16.94
CA ARG A 257 6.40 1.43 17.68
C ARG A 257 7.77 0.73 17.64
N ASP A 258 8.44 0.74 16.49
CA ASP A 258 9.72 0.03 16.34
C ASP A 258 10.92 0.84 16.83
N ASN A 259 10.80 2.17 16.85
CA ASN A 259 11.89 3.08 17.20
C ASN A 259 11.35 4.46 17.57
N GLU A 260 10.86 4.61 18.80
CA GLU A 260 10.31 5.89 19.29
C GLU A 260 11.38 7.00 19.27
N ASN A 261 12.64 6.65 19.57
CA ASN A 261 13.75 7.59 19.58
C ASN A 261 14.02 8.24 18.22
N ALA A 262 13.51 7.68 17.12
CA ALA A 262 13.64 8.26 15.79
C ALA A 262 12.85 9.57 15.61
N PHE A 263 11.90 9.86 16.50
CA PHE A 263 11.00 11.01 16.43
C PHE A 263 11.20 12.03 17.56
N VAL A 264 12.02 11.71 18.57
CA VAL A 264 12.20 12.53 19.78
C VAL A 264 13.53 13.29 19.70
N PRO A 265 13.53 14.62 19.89
CA PRO A 265 14.75 15.42 19.88
C PRO A 265 15.68 15.03 21.04
N GLN A 266 16.98 15.01 20.77
CA GLN A 266 18.00 14.56 21.71
C GLN A 266 18.78 15.71 22.36
N VAL A 267 18.86 16.84 21.68
CA VAL A 267 19.75 17.95 22.01
C VAL A 267 19.03 19.30 21.98
N VAL A 268 18.11 19.53 21.02
CA VAL A 268 17.38 20.79 20.91
C VAL A 268 15.88 20.61 20.68
N SER A 269 15.07 21.20 21.57
CA SER A 269 13.64 21.42 21.37
C SER A 269 13.39 22.65 20.51
N ILE A 270 12.50 22.50 19.55
CA ILE A 270 12.00 23.52 18.64
C ILE A 270 10.48 23.40 18.59
N GLY A 271 9.80 24.50 18.89
CA GLY A 271 8.34 24.55 18.86
C GLY A 271 7.68 23.83 20.05
N PRO A 272 6.34 23.77 20.05
CA PRO A 272 5.54 23.52 21.25
C PRO A 272 5.53 22.08 21.75
N TYR A 273 5.72 21.07 20.90
CA TYR A 273 5.51 19.66 21.28
C TYR A 273 6.57 19.10 22.21
N HIS A 274 7.81 19.60 22.12
CA HIS A 274 8.91 19.20 23.02
C HIS A 274 9.38 20.34 23.94
N HIS A 275 8.64 21.45 23.96
CA HIS A 275 8.99 22.62 24.76
C HIS A 275 9.01 22.28 26.26
N GLY A 276 10.00 22.81 27.00
CA GLY A 276 10.14 22.60 28.44
C GLY A 276 10.66 21.20 28.85
N GLY A 277 11.09 20.37 27.90
CA GLY A 277 11.67 19.06 28.20
C GLY A 277 12.93 19.16 29.07
N LYS A 278 12.93 18.52 30.25
CA LYS A 278 14.04 18.58 31.22
C LYS A 278 15.41 18.21 30.63
N LYS A 279 15.44 17.25 29.69
CA LYS A 279 16.66 16.79 29.02
C LYS A 279 17.23 17.79 28.00
N LEU A 280 16.41 18.76 27.55
CA LEU A 280 16.73 19.72 26.48
C LEU A 280 17.00 21.13 27.04
N GLN A 281 16.82 21.34 28.34
CA GLN A 281 16.94 22.64 29.01
C GLN A 281 18.31 23.31 28.82
N ALA A 282 19.39 22.53 28.71
CA ALA A 282 20.73 23.07 28.47
C ALA A 282 20.79 23.88 27.16
N MET A 283 20.04 23.47 26.14
CA MET A 283 20.02 24.14 24.85
C MET A 283 19.15 25.41 24.85
N GLU A 284 18.16 25.51 25.73
CA GLU A 284 17.34 26.72 25.87
C GLU A 284 18.20 27.97 26.18
N GLN A 285 19.20 27.82 27.05
CA GLN A 285 20.16 28.90 27.35
C GLN A 285 21.03 29.26 26.15
N ILE A 286 21.43 28.27 25.36
CA ILE A 286 22.21 28.49 24.14
C ILE A 286 21.37 29.23 23.09
N LYS A 287 20.07 28.91 22.95
CA LYS A 287 19.16 29.64 22.05
C LYS A 287 19.05 31.12 22.44
N LEU A 288 18.86 31.41 23.73
CA LEU A 288 18.83 32.79 24.24
C LEU A 288 20.14 33.53 24.00
N TRP A 289 21.28 32.88 24.22
CA TRP A 289 22.59 33.48 23.95
C TRP A 289 22.77 33.80 22.45
N ASN A 290 22.31 32.92 21.56
CA ASN A 290 22.32 33.19 20.12
C ASN A 290 21.41 34.39 19.76
N LEU A 291 20.22 34.48 20.36
CA LEU A 291 19.33 35.62 20.18
C LEU A 291 19.98 36.93 20.66
N GLN A 292 20.60 36.93 21.83
CA GLN A 292 21.28 38.11 22.34
C GLN A 292 22.39 38.58 21.39
N ARG A 293 23.21 37.67 20.90
CA ARG A 293 24.25 38.00 19.92
C ARG A 293 23.70 38.55 18.61
N LEU A 294 22.58 38.00 18.13
CA LEU A 294 21.90 38.52 16.94
C LEU A 294 21.43 39.96 17.16
N LEU A 295 20.89 40.27 18.34
CA LEU A 295 20.47 41.62 18.73
C LEU A 295 21.65 42.57 18.90
N ASP A 296 22.79 42.10 19.45
CA ASP A 296 23.99 42.91 19.62
C ASP A 296 24.63 43.28 18.28
N ARG A 297 24.61 42.36 17.31
CA ARG A 297 25.13 42.59 15.95
C ARG A 297 24.34 43.64 15.18
N LYS A 298 23.05 43.83 15.48
CA LYS A 298 22.11 44.74 14.79
C LYS A 298 22.30 44.74 13.26
N PRO A 299 22.13 43.60 12.57
CA PRO A 299 22.39 43.48 11.14
C PRO A 299 21.56 44.46 10.28
N THR A 300 20.40 44.90 10.76
CA THR A 300 19.55 45.92 10.12
C THR A 300 19.08 46.96 11.14
N PRO A 301 18.68 48.17 10.72
CA PRO A 301 18.01 49.15 11.59
C PRO A 301 16.70 48.62 12.20
N ASP A 302 16.10 47.61 11.57
CA ASP A 302 14.88 46.96 12.01
C ASP A 302 15.11 45.79 12.98
N THR A 303 16.37 45.42 13.22
CA THR A 303 16.71 44.36 14.18
C THR A 303 16.41 44.84 15.59
N SER A 304 15.29 44.40 16.16
CA SER A 304 14.95 44.64 17.57
C SER A 304 14.02 43.56 18.10
N LEU A 305 14.17 43.22 19.38
CA LEU A 305 13.33 42.22 20.03
C LEU A 305 11.84 42.61 20.01
N VAL A 306 11.54 43.90 20.17
CA VAL A 306 10.16 44.41 20.12
C VAL A 306 9.53 44.18 18.75
N LYS A 307 10.28 44.40 17.65
CA LYS A 307 9.80 44.11 16.30
C LYS A 307 9.60 42.62 16.06
N PHE A 308 10.51 41.76 16.54
CA PHE A 308 10.36 40.31 16.44
C PHE A 308 9.08 39.83 17.12
N VAL A 309 8.87 40.24 18.38
CA VAL A 309 7.68 39.89 19.16
C VAL A 309 6.41 40.40 18.47
N LYS A 310 6.40 41.65 17.97
CA LYS A 310 5.24 42.22 17.29
C LYS A 310 4.88 41.46 16.01
N GLU A 311 5.87 41.14 15.17
CA GLU A 311 5.62 40.43 13.91
C GLU A 311 5.06 39.02 14.15
N ILE A 312 5.63 38.29 15.11
CA ILE A 312 5.16 36.94 15.44
C ILE A 312 3.79 36.98 16.13
N ARG A 313 3.58 37.89 17.09
CA ARG A 313 2.30 38.05 17.81
C ARG A 313 1.14 38.34 16.86
N SER A 314 1.36 39.20 15.86
CA SER A 314 0.32 39.53 14.86
C SER A 314 -0.15 38.33 14.01
N ARG A 315 0.58 37.21 14.05
CA ARG A 315 0.29 35.99 13.28
C ARG A 315 0.04 34.77 14.18
N GLU A 316 -0.06 34.95 15.49
CA GLU A 316 -0.15 33.85 16.45
C GLU A 316 -1.27 32.86 16.12
N GLU A 317 -2.46 33.35 15.78
CA GLU A 317 -3.61 32.52 15.42
C GLU A 317 -3.29 31.59 14.24
N PHE A 318 -2.75 32.14 13.15
CA PHE A 318 -2.29 31.36 12.00
C PHE A 318 -1.19 30.35 12.39
N LEU A 319 -0.19 30.79 13.17
CA LEU A 319 0.92 29.92 13.56
C LEU A 319 0.46 28.75 14.44
N ARG A 320 -0.52 28.95 15.33
CA ARG A 320 -1.14 27.89 16.12
C ARG A 320 -1.94 26.92 15.24
N SER A 321 -2.62 27.43 14.22
CA SER A 321 -3.39 26.61 13.27
C SER A 321 -2.54 25.69 12.38
N CYS A 322 -1.22 25.87 12.34
CA CYS A 322 -0.32 24.98 11.61
C CYS A 322 -0.06 23.63 12.32
N TYR A 323 -0.43 23.52 13.60
CA TYR A 323 -0.29 22.31 14.42
C TYR A 323 -1.60 21.52 14.41
N ASP A 324 -1.52 20.20 14.29
CA ASP A 324 -2.69 19.31 14.29
C ASP A 324 -3.39 19.21 15.65
N GLU A 325 -2.64 19.44 16.73
CA GLU A 325 -3.17 19.55 18.09
C GLU A 325 -3.28 21.00 18.55
N LYS A 326 -4.30 21.28 19.37
CA LYS A 326 -4.44 22.59 20.02
C LYS A 326 -3.33 22.81 21.04
N ILE A 327 -2.63 23.93 20.90
CA ILE A 327 -1.52 24.32 21.77
C ILE A 327 -2.04 25.10 23.00
N ASP A 328 -2.91 24.47 23.80
CA ASP A 328 -3.56 25.13 24.94
C ASP A 328 -2.67 25.22 26.19
N HIS A 329 -1.58 24.44 26.24
CA HIS A 329 -0.63 24.42 27.35
C HIS A 329 0.29 25.63 27.45
N LEU A 330 0.32 26.49 26.43
CA LEU A 330 1.16 27.69 26.38
C LEU A 330 0.31 28.95 26.28
N SER A 331 0.56 29.90 27.17
CA SER A 331 -0.02 31.24 27.06
C SER A 331 0.45 31.93 25.78
N SER A 332 -0.25 33.00 25.35
CA SER A 332 0.15 33.79 24.19
C SER A 332 1.58 34.32 24.30
N ASP A 333 1.95 34.85 25.47
CA ASP A 333 3.30 35.36 25.69
C ASP A 333 4.36 34.25 25.61
N GLN A 334 4.11 33.09 26.22
CA GLN A 334 5.02 31.93 26.18
C GLN A 334 5.18 31.39 24.76
N PHE A 335 4.08 31.31 24.00
CA PHE A 335 4.11 30.84 22.63
C PHE A 335 4.89 31.77 21.71
N VAL A 336 4.65 33.09 21.80
CA VAL A 336 5.38 34.09 21.02
C VAL A 336 6.87 34.13 21.38
N GLU A 337 7.20 34.05 22.66
CA GLU A 337 8.60 33.98 23.12
C GLU A 337 9.33 32.78 22.50
N MET A 338 8.75 31.58 22.63
CA MET A 338 9.30 30.35 22.05
C MET A 338 9.49 30.48 20.53
N MET A 339 8.50 30.98 19.80
CA MET A 339 8.57 31.15 18.34
C MET A 339 9.71 32.08 17.92
N VAL A 340 9.92 33.20 18.65
CA VAL A 340 11.01 34.14 18.38
C VAL A 340 12.36 33.52 18.68
N VAL A 341 12.52 32.92 19.86
CA VAL A 341 13.80 32.32 20.31
C VAL A 341 14.21 31.17 19.40
N ASP A 342 13.29 30.25 19.12
CA ASP A 342 13.54 29.07 18.30
C ASP A 342 13.76 29.45 16.83
N GLY A 343 12.97 30.38 16.30
CA GLY A 343 13.10 30.86 14.93
C GLY A 343 14.45 31.56 14.68
N CYS A 344 14.88 32.42 15.60
CA CYS A 344 16.20 33.06 15.53
C CYS A 344 17.34 32.03 15.65
N PHE A 345 17.19 31.01 16.51
CA PHE A 345 18.18 29.94 16.61
C PHE A 345 18.31 29.15 15.30
N ILE A 346 17.20 28.76 14.67
CA ILE A 346 17.20 28.07 13.38
C ILE A 346 17.90 28.91 12.31
N ILE A 347 17.58 30.20 12.21
CA ILE A 347 18.23 31.12 11.26
C ILE A 347 19.75 31.15 11.49
N GLN A 348 20.19 31.15 12.75
CA GLN A 348 21.60 31.12 13.08
C GLN A 348 22.27 29.79 12.70
N VAL A 349 21.60 28.65 12.87
CA VAL A 349 22.09 27.34 12.41
C VAL A 349 22.23 27.32 10.88
N ILE A 350 21.22 27.82 10.15
CA ILE A 350 21.25 27.95 8.69
C ILE A 350 22.48 28.77 8.24
N ARG A 351 22.72 29.92 8.89
CA ARG A 351 23.89 30.77 8.62
C ARG A 351 25.22 30.08 8.96
N ALA A 352 25.27 29.28 10.03
CA ALA A 352 26.47 28.56 10.44
C ALA A 352 26.89 27.44 9.46
N CYS A 353 25.93 26.88 8.72
CA CYS A 353 26.18 25.88 7.68
C CYS A 353 26.84 26.49 6.42
N MET A 354 26.76 27.81 6.24
CA MET A 354 27.44 28.47 5.12
C MET A 354 28.97 28.46 5.31
N VAL A 355 29.68 28.08 4.26
CA VAL A 355 31.14 28.08 4.22
C VAL A 355 31.66 29.53 4.16
N ASN A 356 32.53 29.89 5.11
CA ASN A 356 33.52 31.00 5.08
C ASN A 356 33.18 32.45 5.51
N LYS A 357 32.09 32.79 6.22
CA LYS A 357 31.93 34.20 6.67
C LYS A 357 31.63 34.49 8.14
N ASP A 358 31.07 33.55 8.90
CA ASP A 358 30.54 33.89 10.25
C ASP A 358 30.64 32.78 11.30
N ARG A 359 31.48 31.75 11.08
CA ARG A 359 31.70 30.76 12.15
C ARG A 359 32.46 31.42 13.29
N ASP A 360 31.75 31.67 14.38
CA ASP A 360 32.38 31.88 15.67
C ASP A 360 33.16 30.61 16.02
N PRO A 361 34.50 30.64 16.06
CA PRO A 361 35.30 29.49 16.42
C PRO A 361 34.95 28.93 17.80
N TYR A 362 34.32 29.75 18.65
CA TYR A 362 34.02 29.46 20.05
C TYR A 362 32.51 29.25 20.35
N GLY A 363 31.64 29.27 19.34
CA GLY A 363 30.20 29.02 19.54
C GLY A 363 29.89 27.55 19.80
N VAL A 364 28.83 27.21 20.55
CA VAL A 364 28.48 25.80 20.84
C VAL A 364 28.28 24.96 19.56
N LEU A 365 27.83 25.58 18.47
CA LEU A 365 27.69 24.93 17.16
C LEU A 365 29.04 24.59 16.49
N SER A 366 30.15 25.18 16.90
CA SER A 366 31.51 24.86 16.40
C SER A 366 32.12 23.62 17.06
N LEU A 367 31.54 23.13 18.16
CA LEU A 367 32.01 21.92 18.82
C LEU A 367 31.92 20.70 17.87
N PRO A 368 32.92 19.81 17.84
CA PRO A 368 32.90 18.63 16.97
C PRO A 368 31.62 17.80 17.15
N GLY A 369 30.87 17.62 16.06
CA GLY A 369 29.63 16.83 16.04
C GLY A 369 28.41 17.49 16.70
N MET A 370 28.50 18.72 17.23
CA MET A 370 27.31 19.44 17.73
C MET A 370 26.39 19.81 16.58
N LEU A 371 26.93 20.45 15.53
CA LEU A 371 26.12 20.88 14.40
C LEU A 371 25.31 19.73 13.81
N SER A 372 25.91 18.54 13.62
CA SER A 372 25.19 17.37 13.10
C SER A 372 24.08 16.86 14.03
N ARG A 373 24.27 16.93 15.35
CA ARG A 373 23.21 16.57 16.31
C ARG A 373 22.04 17.55 16.29
N VAL A 374 22.32 18.86 16.24
CA VAL A 374 21.29 19.89 16.08
C VAL A 374 20.57 19.71 14.75
N GLN A 375 21.29 19.52 13.66
CA GLN A 375 20.72 19.27 12.33
C GLN A 375 19.75 18.08 12.36
N ASN A 376 20.12 16.95 13.00
CA ASN A 376 19.22 15.80 13.11
C ASN A 376 17.91 16.14 13.83
N ASP A 377 17.97 16.89 14.94
CA ASP A 377 16.78 17.30 15.68
C ASP A 377 15.92 18.31 14.91
N LEU A 378 16.53 19.19 14.10
CA LEU A 378 15.80 20.20 13.30
C LEU A 378 14.91 19.60 12.20
N PHE A 379 15.09 18.33 11.85
CA PHE A 379 14.31 17.65 10.81
C PHE A 379 13.36 16.59 11.38
N LEU A 380 13.10 16.60 12.69
CA LEU A 380 12.05 15.77 13.29
C LEU A 380 10.68 16.43 13.11
N LEU A 381 9.65 15.65 12.74
CA LEU A 381 8.30 16.14 12.42
C LEU A 381 7.67 16.87 13.60
N GLU A 382 7.83 16.34 14.83
CA GLU A 382 7.30 16.96 16.05
C GLU A 382 8.16 18.14 16.56
N ASN A 383 9.29 18.44 15.91
CA ASN A 383 10.26 19.46 16.32
C ASN A 383 10.38 20.58 15.27
N GLN A 384 9.23 21.09 14.80
CA GLN A 384 9.14 22.05 13.70
C GLN A 384 8.49 23.38 14.12
N LEU A 385 8.86 24.44 13.39
CA LEU A 385 8.11 25.70 13.36
C LEU A 385 7.48 25.90 11.98
N PRO A 386 6.32 26.58 11.89
CA PRO A 386 5.80 27.02 10.62
C PRO A 386 6.82 27.91 9.89
N TRP A 387 7.01 27.69 8.60
CA TRP A 387 7.96 28.41 7.76
C TRP A 387 7.79 29.93 7.85
N LYS A 388 6.55 30.39 8.07
CA LYS A 388 6.22 31.80 8.21
C LYS A 388 6.99 32.49 9.35
N VAL A 389 7.34 31.77 10.42
CA VAL A 389 8.19 32.27 11.51
C VAL A 389 9.57 32.63 10.97
N LEU A 390 10.19 31.71 10.22
CA LEU A 390 11.53 31.90 9.66
C LEU A 390 11.54 33.02 8.62
N ASP A 391 10.54 33.06 7.74
CA ASP A 391 10.37 34.13 6.73
C ASP A 391 10.31 35.52 7.39
N CYS A 392 9.44 35.70 8.38
CA CYS A 392 9.28 36.97 9.10
C CYS A 392 10.58 37.39 9.81
N LEU A 393 11.19 36.50 10.60
CA LEU A 393 12.39 36.82 11.38
C LEU A 393 13.63 37.02 10.50
N PHE A 394 13.74 36.27 9.41
CA PHE A 394 14.86 36.40 8.47
C PHE A 394 14.84 37.76 7.78
N ASN A 395 13.66 38.22 7.33
CA ASN A 395 13.51 39.53 6.69
C ASN A 395 13.89 40.69 7.62
N LEU A 396 13.69 40.54 8.93
CA LEU A 396 14.12 41.55 9.91
C LEU A 396 15.61 41.50 10.24
N THR A 397 16.31 40.41 9.87
CA THR A 397 17.69 40.14 10.31
C THR A 397 18.67 39.99 9.17
N THR A 398 18.24 40.15 7.91
CA THR A 398 19.09 40.06 6.71
C THR A 398 19.39 41.43 6.14
N SER A 399 20.68 41.70 5.89
CA SER A 399 21.17 42.83 5.09
C SER A 399 21.67 42.38 3.70
N ASP A 400 21.77 41.07 3.48
CA ASP A 400 22.27 40.45 2.26
C ASP A 400 21.15 40.19 1.24
N LYS A 401 21.54 40.10 -0.04
CA LYS A 401 20.65 39.72 -1.15
C LYS A 401 20.29 38.22 -1.18
N SER A 402 20.94 37.41 -0.35
CA SER A 402 20.76 35.96 -0.30
C SER A 402 19.36 35.62 0.21
N SER A 403 18.64 34.76 -0.50
CA SER A 403 17.30 34.34 -0.08
C SER A 403 17.38 33.27 1.02
N LEU A 404 16.49 33.32 2.01
CA LEU A 404 16.38 32.27 3.05
C LEU A 404 16.27 30.87 2.43
N HIS A 405 15.58 30.77 1.29
CA HIS A 405 15.43 29.53 0.52
C HIS A 405 16.77 28.98 0.03
N GLU A 406 17.62 29.83 -0.56
CA GLU A 406 18.97 29.43 -0.99
C GLU A 406 19.79 28.91 0.19
N LEU A 407 19.74 29.62 1.33
CA LEU A 407 20.50 29.23 2.52
C LEU A 407 20.03 27.89 3.12
N THR A 408 18.73 27.63 3.05
CA THR A 408 18.14 26.39 3.59
C THR A 408 18.50 25.17 2.75
N LEU A 409 18.84 25.36 1.47
CA LEU A 409 19.27 24.25 0.61
C LEU A 409 20.60 23.67 1.02
N ASP A 410 21.56 24.50 1.44
CA ASP A 410 22.85 24.02 1.94
C ASP A 410 22.64 23.11 3.16
N LEU A 411 21.84 23.57 4.12
CA LEU A 411 21.43 22.78 5.29
C LEU A 411 20.74 21.47 4.88
N THR A 412 19.85 21.53 3.88
CA THR A 412 19.13 20.36 3.36
C THR A 412 20.07 19.37 2.66
N CYS A 413 21.06 19.85 1.92
CA CYS A 413 22.04 19.00 1.24
C CYS A 413 22.95 18.29 2.24
N GLU A 414 23.37 18.99 3.30
CA GLU A 414 24.18 18.40 4.37
C GLU A 414 23.44 17.26 5.07
N ILE A 415 22.17 17.46 5.47
CA ILE A 415 21.41 16.41 6.18
C ILE A 415 21.16 15.17 5.31
N MET A 416 20.97 15.35 3.99
CA MET A 416 20.79 14.25 3.04
C MET A 416 22.08 13.47 2.73
N ASN A 417 23.24 13.94 3.23
CA ASN A 417 24.54 13.30 3.01
C ASN A 417 24.90 13.09 1.53
N ASN A 418 24.39 13.95 0.64
CA ASN A 418 24.64 13.86 -0.78
C ASN A 418 25.35 15.12 -1.29
N PRO A 419 26.70 15.15 -1.26
CA PRO A 419 27.50 16.32 -1.63
C PRO A 419 27.36 16.71 -3.10
N ILE A 420 26.75 15.86 -3.92
CA ILE A 420 26.60 16.03 -5.36
C ILE A 420 25.37 16.89 -5.68
N ILE A 421 24.35 16.88 -4.79
CA ILE A 421 23.19 17.78 -4.88
C ILE A 421 23.63 19.24 -4.75
N THR A 422 24.57 19.53 -3.83
CA THR A 422 25.13 20.87 -3.63
C THR A 422 25.79 21.44 -4.89
N TYR A 423 26.49 20.61 -5.68
CA TYR A 423 27.27 21.07 -6.84
C TYR A 423 26.46 21.19 -8.14
N TYR A 424 25.51 20.29 -8.41
CA TYR A 424 24.78 20.26 -9.69
C TYR A 424 23.35 20.81 -9.64
N LEU A 425 22.64 20.69 -8.51
CA LEU A 425 21.24 21.11 -8.40
C LEU A 425 21.08 22.58 -7.96
N GLY A 426 22.12 23.16 -7.33
CA GLY A 426 22.06 24.49 -6.70
C GLY A 426 21.92 25.71 -7.62
N TYR A 427 22.18 25.62 -8.93
CA TYR A 427 22.12 26.81 -9.82
C TYR A 427 21.12 26.70 -10.98
N LYS A 428 20.99 25.53 -11.62
CA LYS A 428 20.18 25.39 -12.85
C LYS A 428 18.74 24.93 -12.60
N PHE A 429 18.51 24.17 -11.53
CA PHE A 429 17.19 23.64 -11.16
C PHE A 429 16.36 24.70 -10.40
N MET A 430 17.05 25.56 -9.63
CA MET A 430 16.52 26.65 -8.80
C MET A 430 15.66 27.69 -9.54
N ALA A 431 16.08 28.11 -10.73
CA ALA A 431 15.35 29.13 -11.50
C ALA A 431 13.94 28.65 -11.94
N LYS A 432 13.74 27.33 -12.07
CA LYS A 432 12.47 26.72 -12.49
C LYS A 432 11.57 26.32 -11.30
N LEU A 433 12.14 26.16 -10.10
CA LEU A 433 11.47 25.66 -8.90
C LEU A 433 10.76 26.73 -8.07
N ARG A 434 11.21 27.99 -8.16
CA ARG A 434 10.82 29.11 -7.27
C ARG A 434 9.32 29.45 -7.30
N THR A 435 8.57 29.00 -8.30
CA THR A 435 7.14 29.28 -8.46
C THR A 435 6.20 28.18 -7.97
N THR A 436 6.72 27.03 -7.51
CA THR A 436 5.88 25.83 -7.20
C THR A 436 5.99 25.29 -5.77
N TRP A 437 6.97 25.74 -4.98
CA TRP A 437 7.17 25.24 -3.62
C TRP A 437 6.33 26.02 -2.63
N GLN A 438 5.53 25.30 -1.84
CA GLN A 438 4.82 25.84 -0.69
C GLN A 438 5.61 25.43 0.55
N PHE A 439 6.64 26.21 0.89
CA PHE A 439 7.45 25.98 2.09
C PHE A 439 6.55 26.03 3.32
N ARG A 440 6.31 24.89 3.97
CA ARG A 440 5.45 24.79 5.16
C ARG A 440 6.25 24.75 6.46
N HIS A 441 7.33 23.97 6.49
CA HIS A 441 8.33 23.91 7.56
C HIS A 441 9.64 23.27 7.04
N LEU A 442 10.69 23.16 7.86
CA LEU A 442 12.02 22.70 7.42
C LEU A 442 11.99 21.28 6.82
N LEU A 443 11.31 20.34 7.46
CA LEU A 443 11.21 18.96 6.98
C LEU A 443 10.51 18.85 5.60
N THR A 444 9.49 19.67 5.31
CA THR A 444 8.87 19.68 3.97
C THR A 444 9.82 20.13 2.88
N ASN A 445 10.81 20.96 3.20
CA ASN A 445 11.80 21.43 2.22
C ASN A 445 12.70 20.28 1.78
N VAL A 446 13.07 19.38 2.70
CA VAL A 446 13.81 18.15 2.37
C VAL A 446 12.97 17.29 1.43
N ARG A 447 11.68 17.11 1.75
CA ARG A 447 10.77 16.33 0.91
C ARG A 447 10.66 16.91 -0.49
N ASP A 448 10.38 18.19 -0.61
CA ASP A 448 10.21 18.86 -1.91
C ASP A 448 11.50 18.85 -2.74
N LEU A 449 12.68 18.93 -2.10
CA LEU A 449 13.97 18.77 -2.76
C LEU A 449 14.18 17.35 -3.29
N LEU A 450 13.81 16.33 -2.50
CA LEU A 450 13.91 14.92 -2.90
C LEU A 450 12.98 14.58 -4.06
N VAL A 451 11.76 15.12 -4.03
CA VAL A 451 10.75 14.91 -5.08
C VAL A 451 11.13 15.63 -6.37
N GLY A 452 11.63 16.88 -6.29
CA GLY A 452 11.98 17.70 -7.45
C GLY A 452 10.75 18.24 -8.22
N SER A 453 10.97 19.14 -9.20
CA SER A 453 9.87 19.69 -10.04
C SER A 453 9.43 18.78 -11.18
N SER A 454 10.31 17.87 -11.63
CA SER A 454 10.07 17.05 -12.83
C SER A 454 9.05 15.92 -12.62
N THR A 455 8.72 15.60 -11.39
CA THR A 455 7.86 14.47 -10.95
C THR A 455 6.41 14.89 -10.68
N ARG A 456 6.04 16.17 -10.91
CA ARG A 456 4.72 16.68 -10.54
C ARG A 456 3.64 16.54 -11.62
N ASN A 457 3.99 16.41 -12.90
CA ASN A 457 2.97 16.35 -13.97
C ASN A 457 2.90 14.99 -14.70
N GLU A 458 4.02 14.31 -14.92
CA GLU A 458 4.02 12.98 -15.57
C GLU A 458 3.66 11.86 -14.56
N ASP A 459 4.12 11.96 -13.31
CA ASP A 459 3.92 10.90 -12.31
C ASP A 459 2.49 10.85 -11.74
N ILE A 460 1.71 11.93 -11.83
CA ILE A 460 0.30 11.92 -11.40
C ILE A 460 -0.52 10.96 -12.29
N GLU A 461 -0.17 10.84 -13.57
CA GLU A 461 -0.75 9.81 -14.44
C GLU A 461 -0.19 8.42 -14.13
N GLU A 462 1.10 8.28 -13.79
CA GLU A 462 1.70 7.00 -13.40
C GLU A 462 1.20 6.46 -12.06
N MET A 463 0.77 7.32 -11.14
CA MET A 463 0.16 6.94 -9.85
C MET A 463 -1.31 6.50 -9.97
N ARG A 464 -1.93 6.53 -11.17
CA ARG A 464 -3.30 6.02 -11.39
C ARG A 464 -3.39 4.49 -11.38
N TYR A 465 -2.29 3.76 -11.40
CA TYR A 465 -2.33 2.30 -11.29
C TYR A 465 -2.64 1.90 -9.84
N LYS A 466 -3.93 1.63 -9.58
CA LYS A 466 -4.47 1.21 -8.27
C LYS A 466 -3.90 -0.12 -7.73
N TYR A 467 -3.16 -0.85 -8.57
CA TYR A 467 -2.52 -2.13 -8.24
C TYR A 467 -1.10 -2.13 -8.81
N TRP A 468 -0.12 -2.39 -7.94
CA TRP A 468 1.27 -2.60 -8.33
C TRP A 468 1.74 -3.98 -7.88
N THR A 469 2.60 -4.61 -8.67
CA THR A 469 3.16 -5.93 -8.39
C THR A 469 4.43 -5.82 -7.57
N ALA A 470 4.61 -6.71 -6.58
CA ALA A 470 5.87 -6.77 -5.86
C ALA A 470 7.02 -7.14 -6.81
N ILE A 471 8.14 -6.45 -6.68
CA ILE A 471 9.36 -6.68 -7.42
C ILE A 471 10.23 -7.71 -6.66
N PRO A 472 10.89 -8.65 -7.36
CA PRO A 472 11.84 -9.57 -6.74
C PRO A 472 13.09 -8.89 -6.15
N SER A 473 13.84 -9.61 -5.31
CA SER A 473 15.09 -9.13 -4.73
C SER A 473 16.19 -8.93 -5.80
N VAL A 474 17.22 -8.15 -5.47
CA VAL A 474 18.39 -7.92 -6.33
C VAL A 474 18.98 -9.22 -6.83
N THR A 475 19.25 -10.16 -5.93
CA THR A 475 19.83 -11.47 -6.29
C THR A 475 18.95 -12.23 -7.28
N HIS A 476 17.63 -12.26 -7.07
CA HIS A 476 16.73 -12.93 -8.00
C HIS A 476 16.67 -12.23 -9.37
N LEU A 477 16.65 -10.89 -9.37
CA LEU A 477 16.64 -10.10 -10.59
C LEU A 477 17.92 -10.33 -11.41
N GLU A 478 19.08 -10.40 -10.76
CA GLU A 478 20.34 -10.73 -11.45
C GLU A 478 20.38 -12.17 -11.98
N GLU A 479 19.79 -13.14 -11.27
CA GLU A 479 19.67 -14.53 -11.74
C GLU A 479 18.86 -14.65 -13.04
N ILE A 480 17.88 -13.77 -13.24
CA ILE A 480 17.09 -13.69 -14.49
C ILE A 480 17.66 -12.69 -15.51
N GLY A 481 18.90 -12.22 -15.30
CA GLY A 481 19.66 -11.42 -16.25
C GLY A 481 19.45 -9.91 -16.16
N VAL A 482 18.77 -9.39 -15.13
CA VAL A 482 18.71 -7.94 -14.91
C VAL A 482 20.05 -7.43 -14.39
N GLN A 483 20.55 -6.35 -14.98
CA GLN A 483 21.80 -5.71 -14.56
C GLN A 483 21.52 -4.45 -13.74
N PHE A 484 22.17 -4.32 -12.59
CA PHE A 484 22.11 -3.10 -11.78
C PHE A 484 23.26 -2.16 -12.11
N GLN A 485 22.94 -0.88 -12.30
CA GLN A 485 23.95 0.15 -12.50
C GLN A 485 23.60 1.45 -11.77
N ARG A 486 24.66 2.20 -11.41
CA ARG A 486 24.53 3.53 -10.82
C ARG A 486 24.02 4.53 -11.86
N ALA A 487 22.96 5.25 -11.52
CA ALA A 487 22.43 6.32 -12.36
C ALA A 487 23.40 7.53 -12.42
N PRO A 488 23.33 8.36 -13.47
CA PRO A 488 24.14 9.58 -13.57
C PRO A 488 23.95 10.53 -12.39
N LEU A 489 25.02 11.23 -12.02
CA LEU A 489 25.08 12.09 -10.83
C LEU A 489 24.07 13.25 -10.78
N HIS A 490 23.53 13.68 -11.92
CA HIS A 490 22.56 14.77 -12.01
C HIS A 490 21.10 14.30 -11.80
N LYS A 491 20.87 13.00 -11.62
CA LYS A 491 19.53 12.44 -11.36
C LYS A 491 19.17 12.58 -9.88
N CYS A 492 17.92 12.95 -9.61
CA CYS A 492 17.39 13.06 -8.24
C CYS A 492 17.37 11.70 -7.55
N LEU A 493 17.43 11.68 -6.21
CA LEU A 493 17.51 10.45 -5.42
C LEU A 493 16.39 9.46 -5.73
N LEU A 494 15.17 9.96 -5.97
CA LEU A 494 13.99 9.14 -6.24
C LEU A 494 13.88 8.65 -7.70
N ASN A 495 14.84 8.99 -8.58
CA ASN A 495 14.73 8.66 -10.00
C ASN A 495 15.31 7.28 -10.32
N ILE A 496 14.55 6.23 -9.97
CA ILE A 496 14.86 4.84 -10.32
C ILE A 496 14.23 4.51 -11.67
N ASN A 497 15.02 3.96 -12.60
CA ASN A 497 14.57 3.65 -13.95
C ASN A 497 14.87 2.18 -14.31
N PHE A 498 14.00 1.58 -15.11
CA PHE A 498 14.21 0.23 -15.65
C PHE A 498 14.10 0.27 -17.18
N ASN A 499 15.19 -0.08 -17.86
CA ASN A 499 15.20 -0.26 -19.30
C ASN A 499 14.80 -1.70 -19.63
N PHE A 500 13.56 -1.89 -20.07
CA PHE A 500 12.99 -3.19 -20.40
C PHE A 500 13.76 -3.94 -21.51
N GLU A 501 14.25 -3.23 -22.52
CA GLU A 501 14.95 -3.84 -23.67
C GLU A 501 16.35 -4.34 -23.30
N LYS A 502 17.07 -3.56 -22.48
CA LYS A 502 18.43 -3.87 -22.05
C LYS A 502 18.47 -4.71 -20.78
N ALA A 503 17.33 -4.88 -20.10
CA ALA A 503 17.23 -5.46 -18.77
C ALA A 503 18.15 -4.76 -17.75
N VAL A 504 18.19 -3.42 -17.78
CA VAL A 504 19.08 -2.62 -16.91
C VAL A 504 18.24 -1.81 -15.92
N MET A 505 18.49 -1.99 -14.62
CA MET A 505 17.95 -1.17 -13.55
C MET A 505 18.96 -0.11 -13.13
N GLU A 506 18.62 1.15 -13.37
CA GLU A 506 19.42 2.31 -13.01
C GLU A 506 18.93 2.90 -11.69
N ILE A 507 19.80 2.93 -10.68
CA ILE A 507 19.46 3.43 -9.34
C ILE A 507 20.42 4.57 -8.96
N PRO A 508 19.92 5.73 -8.52
CA PRO A 508 20.76 6.81 -7.99
C PRO A 508 21.60 6.36 -6.79
N TRP A 509 22.81 6.91 -6.69
CA TRP A 509 23.68 6.59 -5.56
C TRP A 509 23.17 7.22 -4.26
N MET A 510 23.25 6.47 -3.16
CA MET A 510 22.91 6.96 -1.83
C MET A 510 23.93 6.54 -0.76
N LYS A 511 24.07 7.41 0.25
CA LYS A 511 24.88 7.16 1.44
C LYS A 511 23.98 6.96 2.66
N ILE A 512 24.14 5.82 3.33
CA ILE A 512 23.40 5.45 4.54
C ILE A 512 24.28 5.74 5.76
N ARG A 513 23.74 6.50 6.71
CA ARG A 513 24.38 6.89 7.97
C ARG A 513 23.42 6.68 9.13
N ALA A 514 23.89 6.93 10.35
CA ALA A 514 23.09 6.82 11.57
C ALA A 514 21.80 7.67 11.54
N ASN A 515 21.80 8.83 10.89
CA ASN A 515 20.62 9.70 10.82
C ASN A 515 19.63 9.32 9.70
N THR A 516 19.99 8.43 8.78
CA THR A 516 19.16 8.09 7.61
C THR A 516 17.81 7.51 8.04
N GLU A 517 17.77 6.62 9.02
CA GLU A 517 16.51 6.02 9.50
C GLU A 517 15.58 7.10 10.07
N SER A 518 16.08 7.95 10.96
CA SER A 518 15.27 9.02 11.58
C SER A 518 14.75 10.00 10.52
N LEU A 519 15.59 10.48 9.59
CA LEU A 519 15.15 11.41 8.55
C LEU A 519 14.04 10.81 7.67
N PHE A 520 14.23 9.58 7.17
CA PHE A 520 13.21 8.93 6.33
C PHE A 520 11.94 8.61 7.11
N ARG A 521 12.02 8.18 8.37
CA ARG A 521 10.84 7.95 9.21
C ARG A 521 10.02 9.22 9.42
N ASN A 522 10.66 10.36 9.66
CA ASN A 522 9.95 11.64 9.83
C ASN A 522 9.32 12.12 8.52
N LEU A 523 10.02 11.95 7.39
CA LEU A 523 9.45 12.24 6.06
C LEU A 523 8.25 11.34 5.73
N ILE A 524 8.35 10.04 6.01
CA ILE A 524 7.26 9.07 5.81
C ILE A 524 6.09 9.39 6.74
N ALA A 525 6.34 9.71 8.02
CA ALA A 525 5.29 10.12 8.94
C ALA A 525 4.53 11.36 8.44
N TYR A 526 5.25 12.34 7.91
CA TYR A 526 4.62 13.49 7.26
C TYR A 526 3.75 13.09 6.05
N GLU A 527 4.22 12.20 5.19
CA GLU A 527 3.43 11.69 4.05
C GLU A 527 2.20 10.89 4.49
N GLN A 528 2.25 10.21 5.64
CA GLN A 528 1.12 9.42 6.17
C GLN A 528 0.09 10.30 6.88
N CYS A 529 0.49 11.44 7.46
CA CYS A 529 -0.43 12.38 8.11
C CYS A 529 -1.01 13.42 7.13
N SER A 530 -0.33 13.68 6.02
CA SER A 530 -0.75 14.68 5.03
C SER A 530 -1.42 14.02 3.82
N LEU A 531 -2.33 14.73 3.14
CA LEU A 531 -2.96 14.29 1.88
C LEU A 531 -1.99 14.31 0.68
N MET A 532 -0.68 14.18 0.92
CA MET A 532 0.35 14.24 -0.12
C MET A 532 0.63 12.86 -0.71
N PRO A 533 1.12 12.78 -1.96
CA PRO A 533 1.56 11.51 -2.53
C PRO A 533 2.74 10.91 -1.76
N HIS A 534 2.77 9.59 -1.67
CA HIS A 534 3.72 8.81 -0.87
C HIS A 534 5.06 8.57 -1.61
N TYR A 535 5.76 9.62 -2.04
CA TYR A 535 7.00 9.48 -2.82
C TYR A 535 8.13 8.85 -1.99
N ILE A 536 8.32 9.32 -0.76
CA ILE A 536 9.40 8.83 0.12
C ILE A 536 9.08 7.41 0.59
N LEU A 537 7.83 7.13 0.96
CA LEU A 537 7.41 5.78 1.31
C LEU A 537 7.50 4.82 0.11
N SER A 538 7.18 5.27 -1.11
CA SER A 538 7.38 4.45 -2.32
C SER A 538 8.85 4.07 -2.51
N TYR A 539 9.77 5.01 -2.28
CA TYR A 539 11.21 4.76 -2.35
C TYR A 539 11.66 3.77 -1.29
N ALA A 540 11.24 3.95 -0.03
CA ALA A 540 11.53 2.99 1.03
C ALA A 540 10.98 1.59 0.70
N THR A 541 9.76 1.52 0.16
CA THR A 541 9.09 0.28 -0.24
C THR A 541 9.82 -0.42 -1.38
N MET A 542 10.37 0.34 -2.34
CA MET A 542 11.19 -0.18 -3.43
C MET A 542 12.47 -0.84 -2.91
N PHE A 543 13.21 -0.17 -2.02
CA PHE A 543 14.43 -0.75 -1.43
C PHE A 543 14.15 -1.92 -0.50
N ASN A 544 13.05 -1.88 0.27
CA ASN A 544 12.60 -3.01 1.08
C ASN A 544 12.31 -4.25 0.22
N GLN A 545 11.87 -4.08 -1.03
CA GLN A 545 11.67 -5.20 -1.96
C GLN A 545 12.97 -5.71 -2.56
N LEU A 546 13.83 -4.80 -3.01
CA LEU A 546 15.12 -5.13 -3.62
C LEU A 546 16.09 -5.78 -2.62
N ILE A 547 16.11 -5.32 -1.37
CA ILE A 547 17.06 -5.77 -0.34
C ILE A 547 16.34 -6.69 0.66
N LYS A 548 16.44 -8.01 0.45
CA LYS A 548 15.90 -9.03 1.37
C LYS A 548 16.97 -9.67 2.25
N SER A 549 18.25 -9.48 1.91
CA SER A 549 19.39 -10.07 2.59
C SER A 549 20.62 -9.18 2.49
N THR A 550 21.64 -9.47 3.31
CA THR A 550 22.95 -8.81 3.21
C THR A 550 23.64 -9.09 1.88
N LYS A 551 23.32 -10.22 1.23
CA LYS A 551 23.77 -10.53 -0.12
C LYS A 551 23.20 -9.54 -1.14
N ASP A 552 21.89 -9.25 -1.11
CA ASP A 552 21.30 -8.25 -2.00
C ASP A 552 21.96 -6.87 -1.83
N LEU A 553 22.20 -6.47 -0.57
CA LEU A 553 22.90 -5.24 -0.25
C LEU A 553 24.32 -5.22 -0.79
N ASP A 554 25.08 -6.31 -0.65
CA ASP A 554 26.45 -6.41 -1.14
C ASP A 554 26.57 -6.20 -2.63
N HIS A 555 25.63 -6.73 -3.41
CA HIS A 555 25.58 -6.50 -4.85
C HIS A 555 25.38 -5.00 -5.17
N LEU A 556 24.45 -4.32 -4.49
CA LEU A 556 24.26 -2.87 -4.66
C LEU A 556 25.48 -2.04 -4.23
N ILE A 557 26.20 -2.46 -3.19
CA ILE A 557 27.46 -1.83 -2.77
C ILE A 557 28.55 -2.01 -3.84
N GLN A 558 28.70 -3.23 -4.38
CA GLN A 558 29.67 -3.52 -5.44
C GLN A 558 29.40 -2.71 -6.72
N LYS A 559 28.13 -2.45 -7.05
CA LYS A 559 27.74 -1.57 -8.16
C LYS A 559 27.89 -0.07 -7.86
N GLY A 560 28.31 0.29 -6.65
CA GLY A 560 28.45 1.68 -6.22
C GLY A 560 27.12 2.43 -6.16
N ILE A 561 26.00 1.72 -5.93
CA ILE A 561 24.66 2.30 -5.75
C ILE A 561 24.47 2.68 -4.28
N ILE A 562 24.84 1.80 -3.34
CA ILE A 562 24.76 2.07 -1.91
C ILE A 562 26.16 2.17 -1.32
N TYR A 563 26.36 3.17 -0.46
CA TYR A 563 27.44 3.19 0.52
C TYR A 563 26.83 3.24 1.91
N THR A 564 27.22 2.36 2.83
CA THR A 564 26.69 2.35 4.20
C THR A 564 27.80 2.53 5.24
N GLU A 565 27.56 3.39 6.24
CA GLU A 565 28.38 3.52 7.46
C GLU A 565 27.86 2.62 8.60
N LEU A 566 26.70 1.98 8.41
CA LEU A 566 26.12 1.03 9.37
C LEU A 566 26.64 -0.38 9.09
N SER A 567 26.36 -1.32 10.01
CA SER A 567 26.51 -2.74 9.70
C SER A 567 25.59 -3.13 8.54
N LYS A 568 25.93 -4.21 7.82
CA LYS A 568 25.11 -4.69 6.70
C LYS A 568 23.74 -5.14 7.21
N GLU A 569 23.72 -5.78 8.37
CA GLU A 569 22.52 -6.25 9.06
C GLU A 569 21.61 -5.08 9.42
N ASP A 570 22.17 -4.03 10.04
CA ASP A 570 21.39 -2.82 10.40
C ASP A 570 20.86 -2.10 9.18
N THR A 571 21.63 -2.10 8.08
CA THR A 571 21.22 -1.48 6.80
C THR A 571 20.05 -2.21 6.16
N VAL A 572 20.07 -3.55 6.15
CA VAL A 572 18.92 -4.37 5.68
C VAL A 572 17.71 -4.12 6.57
N LEU A 573 17.90 -4.17 7.90
CA LEU A 573 16.83 -3.92 8.87
C LEU A 573 16.25 -2.51 8.77
N LEU A 574 17.05 -1.52 8.39
CA LEU A 574 16.59 -0.14 8.20
C LEU A 574 15.46 -0.08 7.17
N PHE A 575 15.64 -0.66 5.98
CA PHE A 575 14.62 -0.59 4.92
C PHE A 575 13.34 -1.34 5.27
N ILE A 576 13.44 -2.45 6.01
CA ILE A 576 12.28 -3.16 6.55
C ILE A 576 11.53 -2.25 7.53
N ARG A 577 12.26 -1.70 8.49
CA ARG A 577 11.75 -0.83 9.56
C ARG A 577 11.10 0.47 9.04
N LEU A 578 11.58 1.02 7.93
CA LEU A 578 10.97 2.19 7.28
C LEU A 578 9.54 1.93 6.78
N CYS A 579 9.19 0.68 6.45
CA CYS A 579 7.88 0.33 5.90
C CYS A 579 6.89 -0.16 6.96
N ASN A 580 7.37 -0.45 8.19
CA ASN A 580 6.53 -1.00 9.24
C ASN A 580 5.48 0.01 9.71
N GLY A 581 4.23 -0.47 9.81
CA GLY A 581 3.12 0.36 10.27
C GLY A 581 2.61 1.39 9.26
N THR A 582 3.08 1.35 8.01
CA THR A 582 2.72 2.30 6.94
C THR A 582 1.66 1.71 5.99
N GLU A 583 0.87 2.58 5.36
CA GLU A 583 -0.06 2.23 4.29
C GLU A 583 0.33 2.99 3.00
N CYS A 584 0.83 2.24 2.00
CA CYS A 584 1.27 2.82 0.73
C CYS A 584 0.12 2.84 -0.29
N ILE A 585 -0.71 3.88 -0.23
CA ILE A 585 -1.87 4.07 -1.13
C ILE A 585 -1.43 4.41 -2.57
N SER A 586 -0.47 5.33 -2.72
CA SER A 586 0.11 5.72 -4.01
C SER A 586 1.53 5.19 -4.14
N PHE A 587 1.83 4.41 -5.18
CA PHE A 587 3.18 3.88 -5.40
C PHE A 587 3.84 4.50 -6.63
N LEU A 588 4.92 5.27 -6.41
CA LEU A 588 5.65 6.00 -7.46
C LEU A 588 6.16 5.07 -8.57
N TYR A 589 6.66 3.89 -8.21
CA TYR A 589 7.30 2.97 -9.16
C TYR A 589 6.32 1.93 -9.73
N SER A 590 5.01 2.21 -9.74
CA SER A 590 3.99 1.24 -10.19
C SER A 590 4.24 0.74 -11.62
N LYS A 591 4.52 1.64 -12.54
CA LYS A 591 4.84 1.30 -13.93
C LYS A 591 6.14 0.49 -14.04
N LEU A 592 7.20 0.96 -13.37
CA LEU A 592 8.49 0.25 -13.32
C LEU A 592 8.32 -1.16 -12.77
N ALA A 593 7.54 -1.33 -11.70
CA ALA A 593 7.26 -2.63 -11.10
C ALA A 593 6.53 -3.56 -12.06
N ASN A 594 5.52 -3.05 -12.78
CA ASN A 594 4.80 -3.81 -13.79
C ASN A 594 5.69 -4.20 -14.99
N ASP A 595 6.63 -3.35 -15.38
CA ASP A 595 7.59 -3.65 -16.45
C ASP A 595 8.62 -4.70 -16.01
N VAL A 596 9.11 -4.63 -14.78
CA VAL A 596 9.98 -5.66 -14.19
C VAL A 596 9.25 -6.99 -14.03
N ASP A 597 7.99 -6.97 -13.57
CA ASP A 597 7.15 -8.17 -13.46
C ASP A 597 6.94 -8.83 -14.83
N ARG A 598 6.61 -8.04 -15.85
CA ARG A 598 6.45 -8.52 -17.23
C ARG A 598 7.74 -9.10 -17.80
N TYR A 599 8.88 -8.46 -17.53
CA TYR A 599 10.19 -8.96 -17.93
C TYR A 599 10.47 -10.32 -17.26
N SER A 600 10.24 -10.40 -15.95
CA SER A 600 10.46 -11.61 -15.15
C SER A 600 9.63 -12.79 -15.65
N HIS A 601 8.34 -12.57 -15.92
CA HIS A 601 7.45 -13.58 -16.47
C HIS A 601 7.86 -14.04 -17.88
N CYS A 602 8.25 -13.11 -18.76
CA CYS A 602 8.70 -13.44 -20.12
C CYS A 602 10.01 -14.22 -20.11
N HIS A 603 10.99 -13.80 -19.31
CA HIS A 603 12.29 -14.44 -19.24
C HIS A 603 12.22 -15.82 -18.57
N TRP A 604 11.46 -15.95 -17.48
CA TRP A 604 11.23 -17.25 -16.83
C TRP A 604 10.61 -18.26 -17.80
N ARG A 605 9.59 -17.86 -18.58
CA ARG A 605 9.00 -18.72 -19.62
C ARG A 605 10.02 -19.13 -20.68
N ARG A 606 10.84 -18.19 -21.17
CA ARG A 606 11.88 -18.48 -22.18
C ARG A 606 12.96 -19.40 -21.65
N SER A 607 13.46 -19.16 -20.43
CA SER A 607 14.48 -19.98 -19.78
C SER A 607 13.96 -21.39 -19.51
N TRP A 608 12.72 -21.52 -19.02
CA TRP A 608 12.07 -22.81 -18.82
C TRP A 608 11.89 -23.58 -20.13
N LEU A 609 11.42 -22.92 -21.20
CA LEU A 609 11.30 -23.53 -22.53
C LEU A 609 12.67 -23.93 -23.12
N ALA A 610 13.71 -23.14 -22.88
CA ALA A 610 15.08 -23.46 -23.30
C ALA A 610 15.63 -24.67 -22.53
N GLY A 611 15.37 -24.75 -21.22
CA GLY A 611 15.72 -25.90 -20.38
C GLY A 611 15.03 -27.18 -20.87
N ILE A 612 13.73 -27.13 -21.17
CA ILE A 612 13.01 -28.28 -21.76
C ILE A 612 13.63 -28.68 -23.09
N LYS A 613 13.93 -27.72 -23.97
CA LYS A 613 14.59 -28.01 -25.24
C LYS A 613 15.93 -28.71 -25.04
N ARG A 614 16.78 -28.18 -24.14
CA ARG A 614 18.10 -28.76 -23.88
C ARG A 614 18.02 -30.16 -23.27
N ASP A 615 17.21 -30.31 -22.23
CA ASP A 615 17.23 -31.50 -21.39
C ASP A 615 16.42 -32.67 -21.98
N TYR A 616 15.42 -32.38 -22.84
CA TYR A 616 14.54 -33.41 -23.44
C TYR A 616 14.60 -33.50 -24.96
N LEU A 617 14.84 -32.40 -25.69
CA LEU A 617 14.80 -32.39 -27.17
C LEU A 617 16.17 -32.46 -27.83
N TYR A 618 17.24 -32.03 -27.15
CA TYR A 618 18.61 -32.04 -27.68
C TYR A 618 19.56 -32.98 -26.94
N ASN A 619 19.10 -33.67 -25.88
CA ASN A 619 19.89 -34.66 -25.17
C ASN A 619 19.64 -36.07 -25.75
N PRO A 620 20.59 -36.68 -26.49
CA PRO A 620 20.37 -37.92 -27.23
C PRO A 620 19.96 -39.11 -26.34
N SER A 621 20.46 -39.15 -25.10
CA SER A 621 20.19 -40.23 -24.13
C SER A 621 18.77 -40.16 -23.57
N SER A 622 18.20 -38.97 -23.42
CA SER A 622 16.83 -38.76 -22.96
C SER A 622 15.79 -39.19 -24.01
N ILE A 623 16.06 -38.91 -25.29
CA ILE A 623 15.23 -39.36 -26.41
C ILE A 623 15.25 -40.88 -26.52
N TRP A 624 16.43 -41.50 -26.35
CA TRP A 624 16.57 -42.96 -26.42
C TRP A 624 15.79 -43.67 -25.31
N SER A 625 15.77 -43.13 -24.09
CA SER A 625 15.02 -43.66 -22.95
C SER A 625 13.50 -43.65 -23.18
N VAL A 626 12.95 -42.51 -23.63
CA VAL A 626 11.52 -42.36 -23.87
C VAL A 626 11.06 -43.16 -25.08
N SER A 627 11.88 -43.22 -26.14
CA SER A 627 11.57 -43.98 -27.36
C SER A 627 11.50 -45.49 -27.11
N ASN A 628 12.45 -46.04 -26.34
CA ASN A 628 12.49 -47.47 -26.05
C ASN A 628 11.31 -47.92 -25.18
N ALA A 629 10.93 -47.13 -24.17
CA ALA A 629 9.77 -47.43 -23.32
C ALA A 629 8.47 -47.48 -24.13
N VAL A 630 8.25 -46.51 -25.03
CA VAL A 630 7.06 -46.47 -25.91
C VAL A 630 7.05 -47.65 -26.88
N ILE A 631 8.18 -48.00 -27.47
CA ILE A 631 8.30 -49.17 -28.36
C ILE A 631 7.99 -50.47 -27.63
N ILE A 632 8.50 -50.66 -26.40
CA ILE A 632 8.22 -51.85 -25.58
C ILE A 632 6.73 -51.96 -25.26
N VAL A 633 6.07 -50.86 -24.89
CA VAL A 633 4.62 -50.86 -24.62
C VAL A 633 3.81 -51.20 -25.87
N ILE A 634 4.22 -50.71 -27.05
CA ILE A 634 3.57 -51.06 -28.32
C ILE A 634 3.75 -52.55 -28.64
N ILE A 635 4.94 -53.11 -28.44
CA ILE A 635 5.19 -54.54 -28.65
C ILE A 635 4.33 -55.37 -27.68
N LEU A 636 4.28 -55.00 -26.40
CA LEU A 636 3.48 -55.71 -25.38
C LEU A 636 1.98 -55.65 -25.69
N THR A 637 1.48 -54.51 -26.17
CA THR A 637 0.07 -54.37 -26.56
C THR A 637 -0.27 -55.18 -27.81
N ILE A 638 0.62 -55.22 -28.82
CA ILE A 638 0.44 -56.09 -29.99
C ILE A 638 0.42 -57.56 -29.57
N ILE A 639 1.36 -57.98 -28.72
CA ILE A 639 1.42 -59.34 -28.18
C ILE A 639 0.12 -59.68 -27.44
N GLN A 640 -0.35 -58.78 -26.57
CA GLN A 640 -1.60 -58.96 -25.84
C GLN A 640 -2.79 -59.11 -26.77
N ILE A 641 -2.89 -58.29 -27.82
CA ILE A 641 -3.95 -58.37 -28.84
C ILE A 641 -3.89 -59.71 -29.58
N VAL A 642 -2.70 -60.16 -30.00
CA VAL A 642 -2.53 -61.45 -30.69
C VAL A 642 -2.97 -62.61 -29.79
N TYR A 643 -2.57 -62.61 -28.51
CA TYR A 643 -3.01 -63.64 -27.57
C TYR A 643 -4.52 -63.60 -27.30
N SER A 644 -5.12 -62.42 -27.19
CA SER A 644 -6.58 -62.28 -27.07
C SER A 644 -7.34 -62.80 -28.29
N VAL A 645 -6.83 -62.54 -29.50
CA VAL A 645 -7.43 -63.04 -30.75
C VAL A 645 -7.26 -64.56 -30.88
N LEU A 646 -6.07 -65.10 -30.59
CA LEU A 646 -5.85 -66.55 -30.63
C LEU A 646 -6.67 -67.31 -29.59
N ALA A 647 -6.93 -66.72 -28.42
CA ALA A 647 -7.81 -67.27 -27.40
C ALA A 647 -9.28 -67.30 -27.87
N TYR A 648 -9.71 -66.31 -28.65
CA TYR A 648 -11.05 -66.24 -29.22
C TYR A 648 -11.31 -67.32 -30.29
N TYR A 649 -10.31 -67.68 -31.09
CA TYR A 649 -10.42 -68.72 -32.15
C TYR A 649 -10.15 -70.16 -31.66
N LYS A 650 -9.81 -70.36 -30.39
CA LYS A 650 -9.63 -71.69 -29.75
C LYS A 650 -10.85 -72.15 -28.94
N GLN A 651 -11.94 -71.38 -28.95
CA GLN A 651 -13.29 -71.82 -28.60
C GLN A 651 -14.07 -72.11 -29.87
#